data_AF-A0A7Y5CDT7-F1
#
_entry.id   AF-A0A7Y5CDT7-F1
#
_cell.length_a   1.000
_cell.length_b   1.000
_cell.length_c   1.000
_cell.angle_alpha   90.00
_cell.angle_beta   90.00
_cell.angle_gamma   90.00
#
_symmetry.space_group_name_H-M   'P 1'
#
loop_
_entity.id
_entity.type
_entity.pdbx_description
1 polymer ?
#
loop_
_entity_poly.entity_id
_entity_poly.type
_entity_poly.pdbx_seq_one_letter_code
_entity_poly.pdbx_strand_id
1 'polypeptide(L)'
;MRWIARAVLVLYIVSGALHGQEPAPAPEAAPPAPAEPAPQPESAPAEPPAPAPAEPAPQPEPAPAPAEPPAPEAVAQKTFERVFGAAAVFDAVFSAQVLKGEPGKRHYVDANVDGKPEEVWFVDTSPRHPEAIRPVLVRVIDEDGDLVEGQEPDQDNDLYLADWKGDGTVDAVIDFSDQDGDQDVGELAFYRPGGDLAGGDNNVMTVWLSRDIGDDNQLWYDVGYAYDQAACQWRCHFGGNEMHYAMVLAPDATEWKPVFENPFVFVTYDGDVTSEEALRYEVDTGRILTLRQSMDADNDATTDEQHDYDVSIAARAPKDGLAIPDGSTETLQLRGIPTAPVITFAAAQSLHTQLVWDAMLLTWDENDDNVEGVEYADRHERWEGVVAPAVDGFDPIPGVHCGALNKRFELATQIGKPTAVYFHPADHRIHLLGAKRAWMDVDANYDRTPDMKYIMSDTDGDGAIDTWSIDVDANGTEDDSWKATAAIRPIAWTWQEVNAVQATEVAAMPAVLFSLNQRLEQAIAAKGADPFAGSVVAQFVHNGLRADNFDAAITSKLVASNESLRYYFDILKDVYLAQLKKLHDNAPFWQGVGEARGQGDYAKIQALFEQEFALSAPVAAYAEWIAARSAEANPNPRVSTAIDWIPDNIGWESEVAAYRAYWGQIDFFGKNVRRLTLADAAIETANQIPAPWGVDALAVRDTSGLGGVTLYVNEQPFAVRSPGGNGVVKFEKSLVEQDNHRAVVEMKASNVGPIGNTYTVRLRFSIEAGHRESAVEVLVEGAENNDLLELGIGLTRLSHQEYLLDPQAGVMAVWGTQTPAIGRIGLGAVFPAERFVREGDVPGENHIVLKIERGVPITYFIQAKWQNGLQYPVAPVMENWVKELRVLAGAKFPK
;
A
#
# COMPACT_ATOMS: atom_id res chain seq x y z
N MET A 1 14.47 -14.07 -28.51
CA MET A 1 14.00 -15.15 -29.42
C MET A 1 12.50 -14.95 -29.66
N ARG A 2 12.00 -15.22 -30.88
CA ARG A 2 10.63 -14.93 -31.33
C ARG A 2 9.67 -16.13 -31.08
N TRP A 3 8.48 -15.84 -30.53
CA TRP A 3 7.12 -16.41 -30.72
C TRP A 3 6.84 -17.91 -31.00
N ILE A 4 5.71 -18.36 -30.41
CA ILE A 4 4.73 -19.46 -30.69
C ILE A 4 4.61 -20.47 -29.52
N ALA A 5 3.46 -20.93 -29.00
CA ALA A 5 2.04 -20.54 -29.06
C ALA A 5 1.20 -21.48 -28.13
N ARG A 6 0.13 -20.92 -27.53
CA ARG A 6 -1.27 -21.40 -27.38
C ARG A 6 -1.62 -22.83 -26.88
N ALA A 7 -2.43 -22.81 -25.80
CA ALA A 7 -3.82 -23.30 -25.66
C ALA A 7 -4.14 -24.80 -25.49
N VAL A 8 -4.95 -25.10 -24.45
CA VAL A 8 -6.07 -26.04 -24.52
C VAL A 8 -7.27 -25.49 -23.72
N LEU A 9 -8.35 -25.19 -24.44
CA LEU A 9 -9.73 -25.08 -23.96
C LEU A 9 -10.51 -26.22 -24.64
N VAL A 10 -11.34 -26.97 -23.92
CA VAL A 10 -12.45 -27.73 -24.52
C VAL A 10 -13.74 -27.55 -23.70
N LEU A 11 -14.75 -27.08 -24.43
CA LEU A 11 -16.15 -26.83 -24.09
C LEU A 11 -16.94 -28.07 -23.63
N TYR A 12 -18.04 -27.83 -22.90
CA TYR A 12 -19.38 -28.34 -23.27
C TYR A 12 -20.51 -27.39 -22.79
N ILE A 13 -21.42 -27.01 -23.71
CA ILE A 13 -22.75 -26.40 -23.50
C ILE A 13 -23.73 -27.40 -24.20
N VAL A 14 -24.93 -27.77 -23.70
CA VAL A 14 -26.22 -27.07 -23.92
C VAL A 14 -27.41 -27.82 -23.30
N SER A 15 -28.30 -27.02 -22.71
CA SER A 15 -29.78 -27.08 -22.60
C SER A 15 -30.48 -27.76 -21.42
N GLY A 16 -31.48 -27.03 -20.89
CA GLY A 16 -32.65 -27.64 -20.24
C GLY A 16 -33.41 -26.75 -19.27
N ALA A 17 -34.29 -25.88 -19.76
CA ALA A 17 -35.10 -24.91 -19.02
C ALA A 17 -36.15 -25.48 -18.03
N LEU A 18 -36.60 -24.59 -17.12
CA LEU A 18 -37.95 -24.44 -16.52
C LEU A 18 -38.28 -25.05 -15.12
N HIS A 19 -38.71 -24.12 -14.24
CA HIS A 19 -39.71 -24.21 -13.16
C HIS A 19 -39.35 -24.85 -11.81
N GLY A 20 -39.42 -24.03 -10.75
CA GLY A 20 -40.43 -24.22 -9.70
C GLY A 20 -39.97 -24.65 -8.30
N GLN A 21 -40.15 -23.72 -7.35
CA GLN A 21 -40.50 -23.90 -5.93
C GLN A 21 -39.46 -24.43 -4.93
N GLU A 22 -39.23 -23.61 -3.89
CA GLU A 22 -38.74 -24.02 -2.57
C GLU A 22 -39.59 -25.16 -1.97
N PRO A 23 -38.97 -26.00 -1.12
CA PRO A 23 -39.38 -25.97 0.27
C PRO A 23 -38.25 -26.10 1.31
N ALA A 24 -38.55 -25.61 2.51
CA ALA A 24 -37.78 -25.57 3.76
C ALA A 24 -37.38 -26.96 4.35
N PRO A 25 -36.53 -27.02 5.40
CA PRO A 25 -35.62 -28.15 5.69
C PRO A 25 -36.11 -29.14 6.77
N ALA A 26 -35.50 -30.34 6.81
CA ALA A 26 -35.44 -31.26 7.95
C ALA A 26 -34.35 -32.35 7.74
N PRO A 27 -33.92 -33.16 8.73
CA PRO A 27 -32.72 -32.93 9.55
C PRO A 27 -31.63 -34.04 9.47
N GLU A 28 -30.50 -33.74 10.10
CA GLU A 28 -29.30 -34.54 10.45
C GLU A 28 -29.36 -36.08 10.41
N ALA A 29 -28.33 -36.69 9.80
CA ALA A 29 -27.86 -38.05 10.11
C ALA A 29 -26.31 -38.13 10.03
N ALA A 30 -25.74 -38.82 11.03
CA ALA A 30 -24.32 -38.91 11.38
C ALA A 30 -23.42 -39.66 10.36
N PRO A 31 -22.08 -39.44 10.40
CA PRO A 31 -21.14 -40.01 9.43
C PRO A 31 -20.65 -41.45 9.78
N PRO A 32 -20.33 -42.30 8.78
CA PRO A 32 -19.67 -43.58 8.98
C PRO A 32 -18.13 -43.52 8.85
N ALA A 33 -17.48 -44.47 9.53
CA ALA A 33 -16.04 -44.63 9.75
C ALA A 33 -15.31 -45.40 8.60
N PRO A 34 -13.95 -45.46 8.57
CA PRO A 34 -13.13 -45.71 7.38
C PRO A 34 -12.79 -47.19 7.13
N ALA A 35 -12.36 -47.51 5.90
CA ALA A 35 -11.99 -48.85 5.42
C ALA A 35 -10.47 -49.03 5.21
N GLU A 36 -9.99 -50.24 5.50
CA GLU A 36 -8.61 -50.76 5.46
C GLU A 36 -8.12 -51.26 4.07
N PRO A 37 -6.80 -51.50 3.88
CA PRO A 37 -6.16 -51.67 2.57
C PRO A 37 -6.02 -53.12 2.07
N ALA A 38 -5.79 -53.28 0.77
CA ALA A 38 -5.64 -54.58 0.07
C ALA A 38 -4.16 -54.99 -0.20
N PRO A 39 -3.85 -56.30 -0.35
CA PRO A 39 -2.49 -56.85 -0.29
C PRO A 39 -1.77 -57.08 -1.65
N GLN A 40 -0.44 -57.24 -1.57
CA GLN A 40 0.52 -57.54 -2.66
C GLN A 40 0.42 -58.98 -3.22
N PRO A 41 0.85 -59.21 -4.49
CA PRO A 41 1.10 -60.55 -5.02
C PRO A 41 2.59 -60.92 -5.23
N GLU A 42 2.88 -62.20 -4.99
CA GLU A 42 4.17 -62.91 -5.08
C GLU A 42 4.64 -63.29 -6.51
N SER A 43 5.92 -63.64 -6.57
CA SER A 43 6.80 -64.05 -7.68
C SER A 43 6.46 -65.35 -8.44
N ALA A 44 6.93 -65.45 -9.69
CA ALA A 44 7.00 -66.69 -10.49
C ALA A 44 8.43 -66.95 -11.06
N PRO A 45 8.80 -68.22 -11.38
CA PRO A 45 10.20 -68.70 -11.38
C PRO A 45 10.88 -68.87 -12.76
N ALA A 46 12.19 -69.17 -12.68
CA ALA A 46 13.23 -69.16 -13.73
C ALA A 46 13.20 -70.28 -14.80
N GLU A 47 13.80 -70.00 -15.97
CA GLU A 47 14.18 -70.95 -17.03
C GLU A 47 15.72 -71.11 -17.17
N PRO A 48 16.23 -72.25 -17.69
CA PRO A 48 17.65 -72.64 -17.67
C PRO A 48 18.43 -72.32 -18.98
N PRO A 49 19.78 -72.46 -18.99
CA PRO A 49 20.65 -71.74 -19.93
C PRO A 49 20.96 -72.50 -21.23
N ALA A 50 21.31 -71.74 -22.28
CA ALA A 50 21.86 -72.24 -23.55
C ALA A 50 23.37 -71.90 -23.68
N PRO A 51 24.17 -72.72 -24.38
CA PRO A 51 25.64 -72.72 -24.26
C PRO A 51 26.36 -71.72 -25.18
N ALA A 52 27.55 -71.33 -24.73
CA ALA A 52 28.43 -70.33 -25.33
C ALA A 52 29.06 -70.73 -26.68
N PRO A 53 29.34 -69.74 -27.54
CA PRO A 53 30.43 -69.82 -28.51
C PRO A 53 31.46 -68.68 -28.34
N ALA A 54 32.72 -69.12 -28.19
CA ALA A 54 34.02 -68.57 -28.60
C ALA A 54 34.35 -67.06 -28.48
N GLU A 55 35.43 -66.78 -27.74
CA GLU A 55 36.13 -65.51 -27.59
C GLU A 55 36.62 -64.89 -28.91
N PRO A 56 36.42 -63.56 -29.10
CA PRO A 56 37.29 -62.71 -29.89
C PRO A 56 38.23 -61.87 -28.99
N ALA A 57 39.42 -61.59 -29.51
CA ALA A 57 40.57 -60.92 -28.89
C ALA A 57 40.27 -59.58 -28.17
N PRO A 58 41.09 -59.17 -27.18
CA PRO A 58 40.84 -58.00 -26.34
C PRO A 58 40.89 -56.69 -27.14
N GLN A 59 39.80 -55.91 -27.03
CA GLN A 59 39.77 -54.49 -27.40
C GLN A 59 40.28 -53.63 -26.22
N PRO A 60 40.95 -52.49 -26.50
CA PRO A 60 41.46 -51.59 -25.47
C PRO A 60 40.33 -50.96 -24.65
N GLU A 61 40.59 -50.69 -23.36
CA GLU A 61 39.65 -50.07 -22.42
C GLU A 61 38.98 -48.81 -23.00
N PRO A 62 37.65 -48.65 -22.88
CA PRO A 62 37.01 -47.38 -23.14
C PRO A 62 37.43 -46.38 -22.05
N ALA A 63 37.77 -45.16 -22.48
CA ALA A 63 37.99 -44.04 -21.57
C ALA A 63 36.77 -43.89 -20.63
N PRO A 64 36.98 -43.50 -19.36
CA PRO A 64 35.88 -43.29 -18.43
C PRO A 64 34.90 -42.28 -19.02
N ALA A 65 33.61 -42.62 -18.98
CA ALA A 65 32.55 -41.70 -19.36
C ALA A 65 32.74 -40.38 -18.58
N PRO A 66 32.54 -39.21 -19.21
CA PRO A 66 32.50 -37.96 -18.46
C PRO A 66 31.46 -38.10 -17.35
N ALA A 67 31.84 -37.69 -16.13
CA ALA A 67 30.96 -37.72 -14.98
C ALA A 67 29.62 -37.07 -15.35
N GLU A 68 28.50 -37.71 -14.96
CA GLU A 68 27.20 -37.07 -15.05
C GLU A 68 27.29 -35.70 -14.37
N PRO A 69 26.72 -34.64 -14.98
CA PRO A 69 26.68 -33.35 -14.33
C PRO A 69 26.00 -33.50 -12.96
N PRO A 70 26.53 -32.85 -11.90
CA PRO A 70 25.90 -32.88 -10.59
C PRO A 70 24.45 -32.43 -10.68
N ALA A 71 23.59 -32.97 -9.80
CA ALA A 71 22.19 -32.59 -9.73
C ALA A 71 22.04 -31.06 -9.52
N PRO A 72 21.00 -30.40 -10.07
CA PRO A 72 20.82 -28.94 -10.01
C PRO A 72 20.91 -28.35 -8.59
N GLU A 73 20.38 -29.07 -7.61
CA GLU A 73 20.40 -28.70 -6.19
C GLU A 73 21.82 -28.61 -5.62
N ALA A 74 22.71 -29.52 -6.01
CA ALA A 74 24.12 -29.50 -5.60
C ALA A 74 24.96 -28.41 -6.29
N VAL A 75 24.44 -27.78 -7.35
CA VAL A 75 25.09 -26.64 -8.02
C VAL A 75 24.60 -25.32 -7.42
N ALA A 76 23.30 -25.19 -7.14
CA ALA A 76 22.73 -24.03 -6.44
C ALA A 76 23.45 -23.76 -5.11
N GLN A 77 23.67 -24.82 -4.31
CA GLN A 77 24.42 -24.71 -3.04
C GLN A 77 25.86 -24.23 -3.22
N LYS A 78 26.55 -24.66 -4.30
CA LYS A 78 27.90 -24.16 -4.60
C LYS A 78 27.91 -22.68 -4.94
N THR A 79 26.88 -22.17 -5.60
CA THR A 79 26.77 -20.75 -5.88
C THR A 79 26.51 -19.96 -4.59
N PHE A 80 25.69 -20.48 -3.65
CA PHE A 80 25.56 -19.88 -2.32
C PHE A 80 26.88 -19.89 -1.54
N GLU A 81 27.57 -21.03 -1.44
CA GLU A 81 28.89 -21.13 -0.81
C GLU A 81 29.92 -20.19 -1.44
N ARG A 82 29.82 -19.94 -2.75
CA ARG A 82 30.67 -18.98 -3.45
C ARG A 82 30.38 -17.53 -3.01
N VAL A 83 29.10 -17.18 -2.85
CA VAL A 83 28.67 -15.81 -2.53
C VAL A 83 28.85 -15.51 -1.03
N PHE A 84 28.45 -16.44 -0.15
CA PHE A 84 28.39 -16.24 1.30
C PHE A 84 29.45 -17.03 2.09
N GLY A 85 30.26 -17.85 1.43
CA GLY A 85 31.31 -18.63 2.08
C GLY A 85 30.73 -19.64 3.09
N ALA A 86 31.30 -19.66 4.29
CA ALA A 86 30.90 -20.59 5.36
C ALA A 86 29.52 -20.27 5.97
N ALA A 87 28.98 -19.07 5.75
CA ALA A 87 27.65 -18.71 6.21
C ALA A 87 26.57 -19.60 5.55
N ALA A 88 26.75 -19.95 4.27
CA ALA A 88 25.82 -20.80 3.51
C ALA A 88 25.84 -22.30 3.88
N VAL A 89 26.45 -22.69 5.00
CA VAL A 89 26.55 -24.08 5.44
C VAL A 89 25.89 -24.27 6.80
N PHE A 90 24.80 -25.04 6.84
CA PHE A 90 24.11 -25.40 8.08
C PHE A 90 24.82 -26.55 8.82
N ASP A 91 25.06 -26.40 10.13
CA ASP A 91 25.55 -27.50 10.97
C ASP A 91 24.45 -28.54 11.21
N ALA A 92 24.63 -29.73 10.64
CA ALA A 92 23.61 -30.78 10.68
C ALA A 92 23.23 -31.24 12.11
N VAL A 93 24.14 -31.14 13.09
CA VAL A 93 23.85 -31.54 14.48
C VAL A 93 23.00 -30.48 15.16
N PHE A 94 23.35 -29.21 14.98
CA PHE A 94 22.65 -28.08 15.56
C PHE A 94 21.29 -27.86 14.90
N SER A 95 21.19 -27.98 13.57
CA SER A 95 19.89 -28.00 12.85
C SER A 95 18.95 -29.05 13.45
N ALA A 96 19.43 -30.28 13.65
CA ALA A 96 18.64 -31.36 14.23
C ALA A 96 18.26 -31.12 15.70
N GLN A 97 19.01 -30.28 16.44
CA GLN A 97 18.69 -29.87 17.79
C GLN A 97 17.58 -28.81 17.79
N VAL A 98 17.71 -27.77 16.96
CA VAL A 98 16.73 -26.68 16.83
C VAL A 98 15.39 -27.21 16.33
N LEU A 99 15.40 -28.06 15.29
CA LEU A 99 14.19 -28.68 14.72
C LEU A 99 13.43 -29.59 15.71
N LYS A 100 14.13 -30.15 16.72
CA LYS A 100 13.50 -30.92 17.80
C LYS A 100 13.04 -30.06 18.99
N GLY A 101 13.47 -28.80 19.03
CA GLY A 101 13.11 -27.83 20.05
C GLY A 101 11.67 -27.37 19.95
N GLU A 102 11.31 -26.42 20.81
CA GLU A 102 10.05 -25.71 20.70
C GLU A 102 10.12 -24.73 19.53
N PRO A 103 9.22 -24.79 18.53
CA PRO A 103 9.22 -23.84 17.42
C PRO A 103 9.17 -22.38 17.90
N GLY A 104 9.90 -21.49 17.23
CA GLY A 104 10.06 -20.10 17.66
C GLY A 104 10.99 -19.89 18.85
N LYS A 105 11.53 -20.93 19.50
CA LYS A 105 12.55 -20.74 20.53
C LYS A 105 13.88 -20.31 19.88
N ARG A 106 14.49 -19.25 20.41
CA ARG A 106 15.80 -18.74 19.97
C ARG A 106 16.92 -19.57 20.61
N HIS A 107 17.89 -19.97 19.79
CA HIS A 107 19.08 -20.73 20.18
C HIS A 107 20.34 -19.92 19.81
N TYR A 108 20.91 -19.24 20.79
CA TYR A 108 22.10 -18.39 20.61
C TYR A 108 23.39 -19.20 20.60
N VAL A 109 24.34 -18.77 19.77
CA VAL A 109 25.70 -19.30 19.69
C VAL A 109 26.67 -18.16 19.98
N ASP A 110 27.32 -18.22 21.14
CA ASP A 110 28.45 -17.37 21.53
C ASP A 110 29.72 -18.23 21.44
N ALA A 111 30.29 -18.28 20.24
CA ALA A 111 31.43 -19.14 19.90
C ALA A 111 32.73 -18.63 20.50
N ASN A 112 32.87 -17.31 20.66
CA ASN A 112 34.08 -16.68 21.18
C ASN A 112 34.08 -16.52 22.73
N VAL A 113 32.91 -16.66 23.36
CA VAL A 113 32.65 -16.58 24.81
C VAL A 113 32.87 -15.17 25.39
N ASP A 114 32.51 -14.13 24.65
CA ASP A 114 32.58 -12.73 25.09
C ASP A 114 31.25 -12.20 25.68
N GLY A 115 30.19 -13.00 25.62
CA GLY A 115 28.85 -12.65 26.10
C GLY A 115 27.97 -11.96 25.04
N LYS A 116 28.42 -11.86 23.79
CA LYS A 116 27.66 -11.41 22.62
C LYS A 116 27.57 -12.57 21.62
N PRO A 117 26.41 -13.20 21.47
CA PRO A 117 26.25 -14.26 20.47
C PRO A 117 26.55 -13.75 19.06
N GLU A 118 27.25 -14.55 18.25
CA GLU A 118 27.43 -14.23 16.82
C GLU A 118 26.30 -14.78 15.95
N GLU A 119 25.51 -15.72 16.47
CA GLU A 119 24.43 -16.34 15.72
C GLU A 119 23.23 -16.65 16.60
N VAL A 120 22.05 -16.62 15.99
CA VAL A 120 20.81 -17.12 16.59
C VAL A 120 20.05 -18.00 15.60
N TRP A 121 19.57 -19.13 16.10
CA TRP A 121 18.87 -20.13 15.30
C TRP A 121 17.49 -20.41 15.86
N PHE A 122 16.50 -20.56 14.98
CA PHE A 122 15.12 -20.87 15.37
C PHE A 122 14.33 -21.45 14.20
N VAL A 123 13.21 -22.11 14.52
CA VAL A 123 12.19 -22.42 13.51
C VAL A 123 11.24 -21.23 13.43
N ASP A 124 11.23 -20.49 12.31
CA ASP A 124 10.28 -19.39 12.12
C ASP A 124 8.87 -19.98 11.96
N THR A 125 7.96 -19.49 12.79
CA THR A 125 6.57 -19.94 12.88
C THR A 125 5.59 -18.95 12.26
N SER A 126 6.10 -17.89 11.66
CA SER A 126 5.30 -16.84 11.06
C SER A 126 4.28 -17.41 10.06
N PRO A 127 3.03 -16.92 10.11
CA PRO A 127 2.00 -17.35 9.17
C PRO A 127 2.32 -16.97 7.73
N ARG A 128 3.31 -16.08 7.48
CA ARG A 128 3.75 -15.70 6.13
C ARG A 128 4.34 -16.86 5.34
N HIS A 129 4.89 -17.88 6.01
CA HIS A 129 5.46 -19.04 5.35
C HIS A 129 4.39 -20.06 4.94
N PRO A 130 4.28 -20.43 3.65
CA PRO A 130 3.37 -21.47 3.19
C PRO A 130 3.67 -22.84 3.83
N GLU A 131 2.64 -23.66 4.04
CA GLU A 131 2.80 -25.00 4.61
C GLU A 131 3.75 -25.88 3.79
N ALA A 132 3.83 -25.66 2.47
CA ALA A 132 4.67 -26.43 1.55
C ALA A 132 6.19 -26.28 1.78
N ILE A 133 6.63 -25.22 2.49
CA ILE A 133 8.04 -24.96 2.80
C ILE A 133 8.37 -25.18 4.29
N ARG A 134 7.39 -25.52 5.12
CA ARG A 134 7.59 -25.69 6.57
C ARG A 134 8.16 -27.08 6.92
N PRO A 135 8.90 -27.20 8.04
CA PRO A 135 9.37 -26.12 8.91
C PRO A 135 10.42 -25.23 8.20
N VAL A 136 10.43 -23.93 8.50
CA VAL A 136 11.46 -23.02 8.00
C VAL A 136 12.51 -22.85 9.10
N LEU A 137 13.65 -23.51 8.96
CA LEU A 137 14.78 -23.35 9.87
C LEU A 137 15.57 -22.11 9.46
N VAL A 138 15.82 -21.22 10.42
CA VAL A 138 16.48 -19.94 10.18
C VAL A 138 17.75 -19.89 11.01
N ARG A 139 18.82 -19.47 10.35
CA ARG A 139 20.09 -19.09 10.96
C ARG A 139 20.30 -17.61 10.66
N VAL A 140 20.45 -16.82 11.72
CA VAL A 140 20.84 -15.42 11.61
C VAL A 140 22.27 -15.27 12.08
N ILE A 141 23.06 -14.53 11.31
CA ILE A 141 24.45 -14.20 11.62
C ILE A 141 24.50 -12.69 11.84
N ASP A 142 24.96 -12.32 13.03
CA ASP A 142 25.21 -10.94 13.43
C ASP A 142 26.57 -10.49 12.89
N GLU A 143 26.55 -9.55 11.93
CA GLU A 143 27.78 -9.07 11.29
C GLU A 143 28.36 -7.80 11.95
N ASP A 144 27.61 -7.08 12.79
CA ASP A 144 28.07 -5.86 13.46
C ASP A 144 28.33 -6.00 14.98
N GLY A 145 27.92 -7.14 15.55
CA GLY A 145 28.27 -7.58 16.89
C GLY A 145 27.36 -7.01 17.97
N ASP A 146 26.13 -6.62 17.65
CA ASP A 146 25.19 -6.05 18.60
C ASP A 146 24.11 -7.03 19.11
N LEU A 147 24.08 -8.26 18.60
CA LEU A 147 23.18 -9.32 19.05
C LEU A 147 23.41 -9.64 20.53
N VAL A 148 22.30 -9.77 21.27
CA VAL A 148 22.32 -10.03 22.71
C VAL A 148 21.46 -11.26 23.05
N GLU A 149 21.97 -12.10 23.95
CA GLU A 149 21.23 -13.28 24.42
C GLU A 149 19.85 -12.90 24.99
N GLY A 150 18.81 -13.57 24.49
CA GLY A 150 17.42 -13.33 24.85
C GLY A 150 16.71 -12.25 24.04
N GLN A 151 17.40 -11.59 23.09
CA GLN A 151 16.83 -10.59 22.18
C GLN A 151 16.53 -11.15 20.79
N GLU A 152 15.64 -10.49 20.06
CA GLU A 152 15.48 -10.81 18.64
C GLU A 152 16.71 -10.33 17.87
N PRO A 153 17.14 -11.05 16.81
CA PRO A 153 18.01 -10.44 15.80
C PRO A 153 17.26 -9.27 15.13
N ASP A 154 17.99 -8.27 14.69
CA ASP A 154 17.47 -7.04 14.08
C ASP A 154 17.67 -7.06 12.56
N GLN A 155 17.60 -5.90 11.93
CA GLN A 155 17.45 -5.75 10.49
C GLN A 155 18.46 -4.74 9.93
N ASP A 156 19.56 -4.52 10.64
CA ASP A 156 20.69 -3.67 10.30
C ASP A 156 21.95 -4.54 10.38
N ASN A 157 22.60 -4.79 9.24
CA ASN A 157 23.80 -5.64 9.13
C ASN A 157 23.64 -7.12 9.51
N ASP A 158 22.42 -7.63 9.65
CA ASP A 158 22.16 -9.05 9.89
C ASP A 158 21.97 -9.87 8.60
N LEU A 159 22.53 -11.08 8.59
CA LEU A 159 22.37 -12.05 7.48
C LEU A 159 21.44 -13.20 7.88
N TYR A 160 20.28 -13.29 7.23
CA TYR A 160 19.27 -14.32 7.47
C TYR A 160 19.34 -15.41 6.41
N LEU A 161 19.64 -16.65 6.81
CA LEU A 161 19.63 -17.82 5.94
C LEU A 161 18.46 -18.75 6.28
N ALA A 162 17.73 -19.17 5.26
CA ALA A 162 16.58 -20.05 5.39
C ALA A 162 16.81 -21.42 4.75
N ASP A 163 16.53 -22.46 5.53
CA ASP A 163 16.46 -23.87 5.14
C ASP A 163 14.99 -24.30 5.19
N TRP A 164 14.39 -24.45 4.01
CA TRP A 164 13.01 -24.87 3.87
C TRP A 164 12.90 -26.37 4.11
N LYS A 165 11.89 -26.77 4.89
CA LYS A 165 11.68 -28.14 5.37
C LYS A 165 12.76 -28.66 6.33
N GLY A 166 13.82 -27.89 6.60
CA GLY A 166 14.88 -28.27 7.53
C GLY A 166 15.71 -29.45 7.02
N ASP A 167 16.01 -29.48 5.71
CA ASP A 167 16.73 -30.57 5.06
C ASP A 167 18.26 -30.35 4.99
N GLY A 168 18.72 -29.20 5.46
CA GLY A 168 20.13 -28.82 5.54
C GLY A 168 20.65 -28.08 4.32
N THR A 169 19.79 -27.68 3.38
CA THR A 169 20.15 -26.85 2.23
C THR A 169 19.68 -25.40 2.39
N VAL A 170 20.41 -24.44 1.81
CA VAL A 170 19.99 -23.03 1.82
C VAL A 170 19.08 -22.78 0.63
N ASP A 171 17.83 -22.40 0.88
CA ASP A 171 16.86 -22.09 -0.17
C ASP A 171 16.81 -20.60 -0.50
N ALA A 172 16.95 -19.76 0.53
CA ALA A 172 16.85 -18.32 0.42
C ALA A 172 17.73 -17.62 1.46
N VAL A 173 18.18 -16.41 1.12
CA VAL A 173 18.94 -15.53 2.01
C VAL A 173 18.38 -14.11 1.91
N ILE A 174 18.13 -13.48 3.05
CA ILE A 174 17.95 -12.02 3.15
C ILE A 174 19.20 -11.44 3.77
N ASP A 175 19.73 -10.42 3.11
CA ASP A 175 20.87 -9.64 3.55
C ASP A 175 20.39 -8.23 3.86
N PHE A 176 20.50 -7.83 5.13
CA PHE A 176 20.25 -6.46 5.58
C PHE A 176 21.59 -5.75 5.74
N SER A 177 21.70 -4.52 5.25
CA SER A 177 22.94 -3.75 5.32
C SER A 177 22.66 -2.30 5.65
N ASP A 178 23.32 -1.80 6.69
CA ASP A 178 23.36 -0.38 7.04
C ASP A 178 24.55 0.25 6.29
N GLN A 179 24.27 1.18 5.37
CA GLN A 179 25.32 1.79 4.54
C GLN A 179 26.01 2.99 5.20
N ASP A 180 25.37 3.65 6.17
CA ASP A 180 25.86 4.91 6.73
C ASP A 180 26.08 4.91 8.25
N GLY A 181 25.70 3.82 8.92
CA GLY A 181 26.07 3.48 10.29
C GLY A 181 25.14 4.08 11.34
N ASP A 182 23.89 4.36 10.99
CA ASP A 182 22.89 4.93 11.88
C ASP A 182 21.93 3.91 12.53
N GLN A 183 22.17 2.62 12.31
CA GLN A 183 21.45 1.49 12.92
C GLN A 183 20.04 1.27 12.35
N ASP A 184 19.89 1.52 11.06
CA ASP A 184 18.74 1.05 10.29
C ASP A 184 19.13 0.47 8.91
N VAL A 185 18.12 0.08 8.12
CA VAL A 185 18.34 -0.67 6.89
C VAL A 185 18.50 0.24 5.68
N GLY A 186 19.73 0.46 5.23
CA GLY A 186 20.02 1.15 3.98
C GLY A 186 19.84 0.28 2.72
N GLU A 187 20.13 -1.02 2.79
CA GLU A 187 19.93 -1.97 1.69
C GLU A 187 19.35 -3.31 2.16
N LEU A 188 18.47 -3.86 1.33
CA LEU A 188 17.89 -5.19 1.51
C LEU A 188 18.08 -5.99 0.23
N ALA A 189 18.68 -7.18 0.34
CA ALA A 189 18.87 -8.07 -0.80
C ALA A 189 18.29 -9.48 -0.58
N PHE A 190 17.45 -9.91 -1.50
CA PHE A 190 16.86 -11.25 -1.53
C PHE A 190 17.57 -12.16 -2.52
N TYR A 191 18.25 -13.19 -2.03
CA TYR A 191 18.97 -14.15 -2.86
C TYR A 191 18.23 -15.47 -2.95
N ARG A 192 18.10 -16.01 -4.16
CA ARG A 192 17.52 -17.33 -4.42
C ARG A 192 18.07 -17.96 -5.70
N PRO A 193 18.18 -19.30 -5.78
CA PRO A 193 18.50 -19.98 -7.02
C PRO A 193 17.28 -20.04 -7.94
N GLY A 194 17.49 -19.89 -9.25
CA GLY A 194 16.46 -20.07 -10.27
C GLY A 194 15.36 -19.00 -10.25
N GLY A 195 14.12 -19.43 -10.55
CA GLY A 195 12.98 -18.52 -10.72
C GLY A 195 12.93 -17.81 -12.06
N ASP A 196 11.98 -16.89 -12.21
CA ASP A 196 11.66 -16.25 -13.49
C ASP A 196 12.79 -15.33 -13.99
N LEU A 197 13.48 -14.64 -13.06
CA LEU A 197 14.67 -13.83 -13.38
C LEU A 197 15.78 -14.67 -14.04
N ALA A 198 15.93 -15.93 -13.61
CA ALA A 198 16.89 -16.88 -14.17
C ALA A 198 16.36 -17.63 -15.42
N GLY A 199 15.14 -17.35 -15.87
CA GLY A 199 14.48 -18.13 -16.92
C GLY A 199 14.26 -19.60 -16.54
N GLY A 200 14.13 -19.90 -15.25
CA GLY A 200 13.94 -21.25 -14.70
C GLY A 200 15.22 -22.07 -14.52
N ASP A 201 16.41 -21.51 -14.75
CA ASP A 201 17.67 -22.23 -14.51
C ASP A 201 18.07 -22.13 -13.03
N ASN A 202 17.83 -23.20 -12.27
CA ASN A 202 18.18 -23.29 -10.85
C ASN A 202 19.70 -23.21 -10.55
N ASN A 203 20.57 -23.21 -11.57
CA ASN A 203 22.00 -22.98 -11.37
C ASN A 203 22.36 -21.50 -11.32
N VAL A 204 21.48 -20.62 -11.79
CA VAL A 204 21.69 -19.17 -11.77
C VAL A 204 21.15 -18.62 -10.47
N MET A 205 22.00 -17.90 -9.73
CA MET A 205 21.55 -17.14 -8.57
C MET A 205 20.86 -15.87 -9.04
N THR A 206 19.77 -15.51 -8.39
CA THR A 206 19.05 -14.26 -8.61
C THR A 206 19.11 -13.44 -7.34
N VAL A 207 19.20 -12.12 -7.52
CA VAL A 207 19.09 -11.17 -6.43
C VAL A 207 18.09 -10.09 -6.83
N TRP A 208 17.17 -9.83 -5.91
CA TRP A 208 16.48 -8.57 -5.89
C TRP A 208 17.14 -7.69 -4.84
N LEU A 209 17.60 -6.51 -5.24
CA LEU A 209 18.24 -5.54 -4.36
C LEU A 209 17.34 -4.31 -4.24
N SER A 210 17.03 -3.93 -3.01
CA SER A 210 16.35 -2.68 -2.65
C SER A 210 17.32 -1.77 -1.90
N ARG A 211 17.26 -0.47 -2.16
CA ARG A 211 18.03 0.56 -1.46
C ARG A 211 17.09 1.64 -0.97
N ASP A 212 17.11 1.87 0.34
CA ASP A 212 16.40 2.97 0.97
C ASP A 212 17.24 4.25 0.79
N ILE A 213 16.79 5.13 -0.11
CA ILE A 213 17.41 6.44 -0.31
C ILE A 213 16.73 7.51 0.56
N GLY A 214 15.52 7.21 1.06
CA GLY A 214 14.67 8.09 1.83
C GLY A 214 14.95 8.09 3.32
N ASP A 215 15.66 7.07 3.82
CA ASP A 215 15.93 6.85 5.24
C ASP A 215 14.59 6.76 6.02
N ASP A 216 13.68 5.94 5.47
CA ASP A 216 12.32 5.76 5.96
C ASP A 216 11.93 4.28 6.19
N ASN A 217 12.86 3.37 5.91
CA ASN A 217 12.82 1.93 6.13
C ASN A 217 11.69 1.20 5.38
N GLN A 218 11.24 1.72 4.23
CA GLN A 218 10.11 1.19 3.43
C GLN A 218 10.46 0.10 2.43
N LEU A 219 11.34 -0.80 2.85
CA LEU A 219 11.84 -1.90 2.02
C LEU A 219 10.81 -3.05 1.88
N TRP A 220 11.27 -4.16 1.31
CA TRP A 220 10.38 -5.23 0.85
C TRP A 220 9.99 -6.25 1.92
N TYR A 221 8.74 -6.70 1.84
CA TYR A 221 8.22 -7.85 2.56
C TYR A 221 8.71 -9.17 1.96
N ASP A 222 8.93 -10.18 2.81
CA ASP A 222 9.34 -11.52 2.40
C ASP A 222 8.25 -12.59 2.62
N VAL A 223 8.30 -13.62 1.80
CA VAL A 223 7.64 -14.91 2.06
C VAL A 223 8.68 -16.01 1.99
N GLY A 224 9.00 -16.59 3.15
CA GLY A 224 10.00 -17.66 3.20
C GLY A 224 11.40 -17.15 2.89
N TYR A 225 11.70 -15.91 3.28
CA TYR A 225 12.98 -15.25 3.04
C TYR A 225 13.28 -14.92 1.57
N ALA A 226 12.24 -14.91 0.72
CA ALA A 226 12.34 -14.54 -0.68
C ALA A 226 11.17 -13.63 -1.10
N TYR A 227 11.35 -12.92 -2.22
CA TYR A 227 10.26 -12.20 -2.87
C TYR A 227 9.35 -13.16 -3.65
N ASP A 228 8.08 -13.23 -3.22
CA ASP A 228 6.99 -13.87 -3.94
C ASP A 228 6.04 -12.78 -4.46
N GLN A 229 5.98 -12.57 -5.78
CA GLN A 229 5.25 -11.45 -6.34
C GLN A 229 3.78 -11.41 -5.91
N ALA A 230 3.08 -12.54 -5.88
CA ALA A 230 1.66 -12.59 -5.57
C ALA A 230 1.34 -12.19 -4.13
N ALA A 231 2.19 -12.60 -3.17
CA ALA A 231 1.98 -12.32 -1.76
C ALA A 231 2.68 -11.04 -1.28
N CYS A 232 3.87 -10.73 -1.80
CA CYS A 232 4.69 -9.61 -1.33
C CYS A 232 4.25 -8.27 -1.92
N GLN A 233 3.76 -8.22 -3.17
CA GLN A 233 3.49 -6.93 -3.83
C GLN A 233 2.48 -6.04 -3.08
N TRP A 234 1.57 -6.63 -2.29
CA TRP A 234 0.57 -5.93 -1.50
C TRP A 234 0.95 -5.74 -0.02
N ARG A 235 2.20 -6.10 0.32
CA ARG A 235 2.79 -6.01 1.66
C ARG A 235 4.13 -5.28 1.67
N CYS A 236 4.71 -5.02 0.51
CA CYS A 236 5.78 -4.04 0.30
C CYS A 236 5.15 -2.65 0.13
N HIS A 237 5.77 -1.64 0.72
CA HIS A 237 5.25 -0.27 0.66
C HIS A 237 5.37 0.30 -0.75
N PHE A 238 6.54 0.15 -1.40
CA PHE A 238 6.83 0.79 -2.70
C PHE A 238 6.50 2.29 -2.68
N GLY A 239 6.82 2.96 -1.57
CA GLY A 239 6.65 4.41 -1.37
C GLY A 239 7.99 5.07 -1.03
N GLY A 240 7.97 6.33 -0.64
CA GLY A 240 9.18 7.07 -0.25
C GLY A 240 10.17 7.30 -1.40
N ASN A 241 11.46 7.41 -1.04
CA ASN A 241 12.57 7.50 -1.98
C ASN A 241 13.28 6.15 -2.03
N GLU A 242 12.80 5.25 -2.89
CA GLU A 242 13.22 3.86 -2.92
C GLU A 242 13.75 3.44 -4.29
N MET A 243 14.68 2.49 -4.31
CA MET A 243 15.33 2.04 -5.54
C MET A 243 15.55 0.53 -5.59
N HIS A 244 15.13 -0.10 -6.68
CA HIS A 244 15.20 -1.55 -6.83
C HIS A 244 15.88 -2.00 -8.12
N TYR A 245 16.59 -3.12 -8.01
CA TYR A 245 17.28 -3.79 -9.10
C TYR A 245 16.99 -5.28 -9.11
N ALA A 246 16.86 -5.85 -10.30
CA ALA A 246 16.90 -7.29 -10.52
C ALA A 246 18.23 -7.68 -11.16
N MET A 247 18.94 -8.65 -10.58
CA MET A 247 20.20 -9.12 -11.13
C MET A 247 20.32 -10.63 -11.07
N VAL A 248 21.20 -11.17 -11.91
CA VAL A 248 21.53 -12.59 -11.97
C VAL A 248 23.03 -12.82 -11.92
N LEU A 249 23.42 -13.94 -11.33
CA LEU A 249 24.80 -14.42 -11.28
C LEU A 249 24.85 -15.89 -11.70
N ALA A 250 25.43 -16.14 -12.87
CA ALA A 250 25.73 -17.50 -13.31
C ALA A 250 26.89 -18.10 -12.50
N PRO A 251 26.99 -19.44 -12.35
CA PRO A 251 27.96 -20.10 -11.47
C PRO A 251 29.42 -19.65 -11.60
N ASP A 252 29.87 -19.35 -12.82
CA ASP A 252 31.24 -18.95 -13.13
C ASP A 252 31.38 -17.45 -13.50
N ALA A 253 30.30 -16.67 -13.45
CA ALA A 253 30.32 -15.25 -13.80
C ALA A 253 31.06 -14.43 -12.74
N THR A 254 31.88 -13.46 -13.14
CA THR A 254 32.66 -12.62 -12.21
C THR A 254 31.95 -11.36 -11.76
N GLU A 255 30.75 -11.10 -12.27
CA GLU A 255 29.93 -9.92 -11.97
C GLU A 255 28.44 -10.28 -11.97
N TRP A 256 27.65 -9.54 -11.19
CA TRP A 256 26.19 -9.57 -11.25
C TRP A 256 25.70 -8.83 -12.49
N LYS A 257 24.84 -9.47 -13.28
CA LYS A 257 24.27 -8.85 -14.48
C LYS A 257 22.86 -8.34 -14.15
N PRO A 258 22.56 -7.04 -14.31
CA PRO A 258 21.21 -6.53 -14.19
C PRO A 258 20.33 -7.07 -15.33
N VAL A 259 19.09 -7.38 -15.00
CA VAL A 259 18.05 -7.89 -15.90
C VAL A 259 16.71 -7.28 -15.53
N PHE A 260 15.86 -7.01 -16.51
CA PHE A 260 14.55 -6.36 -16.30
C PHE A 260 14.68 -4.99 -15.63
N GLU A 261 14.69 -4.93 -14.29
CA GLU A 261 14.73 -3.69 -13.51
C GLU A 261 16.16 -3.16 -13.34
N ASN A 262 16.46 -2.06 -14.02
CA ASN A 262 17.72 -1.35 -13.87
C ASN A 262 17.55 0.15 -14.15
N PRO A 263 17.00 0.91 -13.20
CA PRO A 263 16.28 0.51 -11.97
C PRO A 263 14.74 0.56 -12.12
N PHE A 264 14.04 0.12 -11.07
CA PHE A 264 12.72 0.66 -10.69
C PHE A 264 12.92 1.63 -9.51
N VAL A 265 12.45 2.87 -9.63
CA VAL A 265 12.61 3.96 -8.67
C VAL A 265 11.25 4.49 -8.24
N PHE A 266 11.13 4.81 -6.96
CA PHE A 266 10.04 5.54 -6.34
C PHE A 266 10.57 6.83 -5.75
N VAL A 267 9.83 7.93 -5.88
CA VAL A 267 10.28 9.26 -5.47
C VAL A 267 9.18 9.97 -4.70
N THR A 268 9.52 10.50 -3.53
CA THR A 268 8.73 11.48 -2.78
C THR A 268 9.32 12.87 -2.94
N TYR A 269 8.47 13.85 -3.21
CA TYR A 269 8.80 15.26 -3.37
C TYR A 269 8.36 16.12 -2.18
N ASP A 270 7.44 15.65 -1.36
CA ASP A 270 6.96 16.37 -0.17
C ASP A 270 7.49 15.79 1.16
N GLY A 271 8.17 14.63 1.11
CA GLY A 271 8.91 14.03 2.21
C GLY A 271 8.04 13.23 3.19
N ASP A 272 6.81 12.92 2.79
CA ASP A 272 6.03 11.87 3.42
C ASP A 272 6.53 10.46 3.02
N VAL A 273 5.70 9.45 3.25
CA VAL A 273 6.06 8.05 2.97
C VAL A 273 5.45 7.55 1.66
N THR A 274 4.59 8.31 1.01
CA THR A 274 4.02 7.96 -0.30
C THR A 274 4.94 8.44 -1.42
N SER A 275 4.79 7.87 -2.61
CA SER A 275 5.61 8.26 -3.77
C SER A 275 4.75 8.87 -4.84
N GLU A 276 5.00 10.14 -5.11
CA GLU A 276 4.37 10.89 -6.18
C GLU A 276 4.82 10.44 -7.57
N GLU A 277 5.96 9.75 -7.69
CA GLU A 277 6.50 9.32 -8.97
C GLU A 277 7.13 7.93 -8.92
N ALA A 278 6.81 7.11 -9.92
CA ALA A 278 7.35 5.77 -10.12
C ALA A 278 8.02 5.65 -11.51
N LEU A 279 9.31 5.36 -11.57
CA LEU A 279 10.08 5.24 -12.81
C LEU A 279 10.70 3.85 -12.98
N ARG A 280 10.47 3.23 -14.12
CA ARG A 280 10.99 1.91 -14.47
C ARG A 280 11.80 1.96 -15.75
N TYR A 281 13.09 1.63 -15.66
CA TYR A 281 13.98 1.48 -16.81
C TYR A 281 14.31 0.01 -17.07
N GLU A 282 14.09 -0.42 -18.31
CA GLU A 282 14.61 -1.71 -18.79
C GLU A 282 15.92 -1.50 -19.54
N VAL A 283 16.96 -2.20 -19.10
CA VAL A 283 18.31 -2.12 -19.68
C VAL A 283 18.78 -3.51 -20.12
N ASP A 284 19.33 -3.62 -21.33
CA ASP A 284 20.08 -4.80 -21.77
C ASP A 284 21.42 -4.40 -22.38
N THR A 285 22.49 -5.11 -22.03
CA THR A 285 23.85 -4.86 -22.54
C THR A 285 24.29 -3.38 -22.44
N GLY A 286 23.91 -2.69 -21.36
CA GLY A 286 24.24 -1.27 -21.14
C GLY A 286 23.48 -0.29 -22.04
N ARG A 287 22.33 -0.71 -22.58
CA ARG A 287 21.44 0.13 -23.39
C ARG A 287 20.05 0.18 -22.79
N ILE A 288 19.48 1.38 -22.74
CA ILE A 288 18.09 1.60 -22.31
C ILE A 288 17.16 1.15 -23.44
N LEU A 289 16.22 0.28 -23.12
CA LEU A 289 15.24 -0.28 -24.04
C LEU A 289 13.87 0.36 -23.87
N THR A 290 13.42 0.50 -22.62
CA THR A 290 12.11 1.06 -22.29
C THR A 290 12.18 1.93 -21.04
N LEU A 291 11.20 2.83 -20.94
CA LEU A 291 10.88 3.59 -19.74
C LEU A 291 9.37 3.45 -19.50
N ARG A 292 8.96 3.28 -18.25
CA ARG A 292 7.63 3.68 -17.78
C ARG A 292 7.80 4.68 -16.66
N GLN A 293 7.17 5.83 -16.77
CA GLN A 293 7.16 6.85 -15.72
C GLN A 293 5.71 7.16 -15.39
N SER A 294 5.33 6.95 -14.15
CA SER A 294 3.98 7.18 -13.64
C SER A 294 4.01 8.24 -12.54
N MET A 295 2.94 9.02 -12.42
CA MET A 295 2.81 10.08 -11.42
C MET A 295 1.44 10.02 -10.75
N ASP A 296 1.41 10.21 -9.43
CA ASP A 296 0.26 10.72 -8.71
C ASP A 296 0.20 12.21 -9.08
N ALA A 297 -0.67 12.52 -10.04
CA ALA A 297 -0.73 13.82 -10.66
C ALA A 297 -1.47 14.83 -9.77
N ASP A 298 -2.39 14.43 -8.90
CA ASP A 298 -3.13 15.37 -8.06
C ASP A 298 -2.74 15.40 -6.57
N ASN A 299 -1.84 14.49 -6.17
CA ASN A 299 -1.26 14.34 -4.83
C ASN A 299 -2.30 13.95 -3.78
N ASP A 300 -3.18 13.01 -4.12
CA ASP A 300 -4.20 12.47 -3.23
C ASP A 300 -3.91 11.06 -2.69
N ALA A 301 -2.80 10.44 -3.10
CA ALA A 301 -2.31 9.21 -2.49
C ALA A 301 -2.12 9.38 -0.96
N THR A 302 -2.41 8.31 -0.23
CA THR A 302 -2.28 8.31 1.24
C THR A 302 -1.54 7.08 1.72
N THR A 303 -1.13 7.06 2.99
CA THR A 303 -0.47 5.87 3.58
C THR A 303 -1.33 4.60 3.56
N ASP A 304 -2.64 4.72 3.35
CA ASP A 304 -3.55 3.57 3.23
C ASP A 304 -3.90 3.26 1.76
N GLU A 305 -3.73 4.22 0.85
CA GLU A 305 -4.02 4.16 -0.60
C GLU A 305 -2.81 4.75 -1.34
N GLN A 306 -1.69 4.00 -1.31
CA GLN A 306 -0.35 4.53 -1.62
C GLN A 306 0.00 4.52 -3.11
N HIS A 307 -0.79 3.80 -3.91
CA HIS A 307 -0.48 3.45 -5.29
C HIS A 307 -1.43 4.14 -6.29
N ASP A 308 -1.95 5.30 -5.87
CA ASP A 308 -2.91 6.11 -6.61
C ASP A 308 -2.23 6.96 -7.69
N TYR A 309 -1.74 6.26 -8.72
CA TYR A 309 -1.08 6.89 -9.85
C TYR A 309 -2.10 7.21 -10.95
N ASP A 310 -2.22 8.48 -11.32
CA ASP A 310 -3.17 8.96 -12.33
C ASP A 310 -2.71 8.75 -13.77
N VAL A 311 -1.40 8.86 -14.02
CA VAL A 311 -0.89 8.98 -15.38
C VAL A 311 0.43 8.28 -15.56
N SER A 312 0.67 7.74 -16.75
CA SER A 312 2.00 7.30 -17.16
C SER A 312 2.38 7.71 -18.58
N ILE A 313 3.69 7.83 -18.81
CA ILE A 313 4.31 7.76 -20.14
C ILE A 313 5.12 6.47 -20.23
N ALA A 314 4.69 5.59 -21.13
CA ALA A 314 5.46 4.44 -21.57
C ALA A 314 6.26 4.81 -22.81
N ALA A 315 7.57 4.60 -22.81
CA ALA A 315 8.46 4.97 -23.90
C ALA A 315 9.32 3.80 -24.37
N ARG A 316 9.58 3.74 -25.69
CA ARG A 316 10.42 2.72 -26.32
C ARG A 316 11.58 3.34 -27.08
N ALA A 317 12.76 2.80 -26.79
CA ALA A 317 13.96 3.13 -27.52
C ALA A 317 13.90 2.62 -28.97
N PRO A 318 14.72 3.18 -29.88
CA PRO A 318 15.00 2.54 -31.16
C PRO A 318 15.50 1.11 -30.97
N LYS A 319 15.41 0.28 -32.02
CA LYS A 319 15.75 -1.15 -31.99
C LYS A 319 17.14 -1.47 -31.41
N ASP A 320 18.12 -0.59 -31.59
CA ASP A 320 19.49 -0.77 -31.11
C ASP A 320 19.71 -0.27 -29.66
N GLY A 321 18.64 0.22 -29.02
CA GLY A 321 18.65 0.79 -27.67
C GLY A 321 19.30 2.18 -27.59
N LEU A 322 18.99 2.91 -26.52
CA LEU A 322 19.61 4.20 -26.23
C LEU A 322 20.86 4.01 -25.37
N ALA A 323 21.91 4.78 -25.65
CA ALA A 323 23.11 4.77 -24.83
C ALA A 323 22.80 5.42 -23.47
N ILE A 324 23.32 4.85 -22.40
CA ILE A 324 23.27 5.48 -21.08
C ILE A 324 24.33 6.60 -21.07
N PRO A 325 23.98 7.85 -20.73
CA PRO A 325 24.94 8.94 -20.66
C PRO A 325 26.07 8.70 -19.65
N ASP A 326 27.28 9.17 -19.97
CA ASP A 326 28.44 9.06 -19.09
C ASP A 326 28.15 9.68 -17.71
N GLY A 327 28.52 8.99 -16.63
CA GLY A 327 28.29 9.44 -15.26
C GLY A 327 26.86 9.20 -14.73
N SER A 328 25.99 8.57 -15.52
CA SER A 328 24.63 8.19 -15.09
C SER A 328 24.56 6.80 -14.43
N THR A 329 25.70 6.11 -14.32
CA THR A 329 25.76 4.75 -13.80
C THR A 329 26.80 4.61 -12.69
N GLU A 330 26.57 3.63 -11.81
CA GLU A 330 27.52 3.17 -10.81
C GLU A 330 27.72 1.64 -10.87
N THR A 331 28.70 1.15 -10.11
CA THR A 331 28.92 -0.29 -9.90
C THR A 331 28.80 -0.55 -8.41
N LEU A 332 27.89 -1.45 -8.03
CA LEU A 332 27.66 -1.85 -6.64
C LEU A 332 28.52 -3.07 -6.31
N GLN A 333 28.67 -3.37 -5.02
CA GLN A 333 29.37 -4.56 -4.52
C GLN A 333 28.40 -5.40 -3.70
N LEU A 334 28.04 -6.58 -4.21
CA LEU A 334 27.14 -7.50 -3.51
C LEU A 334 27.95 -8.70 -3.05
N ARG A 335 28.17 -8.81 -1.74
CA ARG A 335 28.97 -9.86 -1.08
C ARG A 335 30.33 -10.09 -1.77
N GLY A 336 31.03 -8.98 -2.05
CA GLY A 336 32.36 -8.97 -2.66
C GLY A 336 32.42 -9.24 -4.17
N ILE A 337 31.26 -9.35 -4.83
CA ILE A 337 31.15 -9.51 -6.29
C ILE A 337 30.59 -8.21 -6.88
N PRO A 338 31.28 -7.58 -7.86
CA PRO A 338 30.81 -6.34 -8.45
C PRO A 338 29.57 -6.57 -9.33
N THR A 339 28.74 -5.55 -9.49
CA THR A 339 27.70 -5.51 -10.51
C THR A 339 28.25 -4.98 -11.83
N ALA A 340 27.63 -5.36 -12.96
CA ALA A 340 27.73 -4.55 -14.17
C ALA A 340 27.11 -3.16 -13.90
N PRO A 341 27.38 -2.14 -14.74
CA PRO A 341 26.88 -0.78 -14.50
C PRO A 341 25.36 -0.71 -14.37
N VAL A 342 24.89 -0.04 -13.31
CA VAL A 342 23.47 0.21 -13.01
C VAL A 342 23.19 1.71 -13.01
N ILE A 343 21.99 2.13 -13.42
CA ILE A 343 21.62 3.56 -13.46
C ILE A 343 21.35 4.05 -12.03
N THR A 344 21.95 5.18 -11.64
CA THR A 344 21.82 5.74 -10.29
C THR A 344 20.45 6.39 -10.05
N PHE A 345 20.07 6.60 -8.78
CA PHE A 345 18.81 7.26 -8.38
C PHE A 345 18.63 8.64 -9.02
N ALA A 346 19.64 9.51 -8.88
CA ALA A 346 19.63 10.84 -9.47
C ALA A 346 19.58 10.83 -11.01
N ALA A 347 20.20 9.83 -11.65
CA ALA A 347 20.14 9.70 -13.10
C ALA A 347 18.76 9.25 -13.57
N ALA A 348 18.15 8.26 -12.91
CA ALA A 348 16.82 7.76 -13.25
C ALA A 348 15.77 8.90 -13.28
N GLN A 349 15.80 9.82 -12.31
CA GLN A 349 14.88 10.96 -12.24
C GLN A 349 15.06 12.01 -13.35
N SER A 350 16.18 12.01 -14.07
CA SER A 350 16.51 13.08 -15.03
C SER A 350 16.68 12.61 -16.46
N LEU A 351 16.93 11.32 -16.69
CA LEU A 351 17.22 10.76 -18.02
C LEU A 351 16.03 10.88 -18.97
N HIS A 352 14.79 10.72 -18.49
CA HIS A 352 13.59 10.72 -19.33
C HIS A 352 13.43 12.02 -20.14
N THR A 353 13.82 13.16 -19.58
CA THR A 353 13.76 14.48 -20.25
C THR A 353 14.91 14.72 -21.23
N GLN A 354 15.94 13.88 -21.22
CA GLN A 354 17.15 14.04 -22.05
C GLN A 354 17.15 13.10 -23.26
N LEU A 355 16.45 11.97 -23.14
CA LEU A 355 16.43 10.91 -24.13
C LEU A 355 15.39 11.18 -25.23
N VAL A 356 15.73 10.78 -26.45
CA VAL A 356 14.81 10.85 -27.60
C VAL A 356 14.30 9.45 -27.90
N TRP A 357 13.01 9.24 -27.65
CA TRP A 357 12.34 7.97 -27.80
C TRP A 357 11.80 7.77 -29.23
N ASP A 358 11.71 6.51 -29.70
CA ASP A 358 11.14 6.19 -31.02
C ASP A 358 9.60 6.25 -30.98
N ALA A 359 9.03 5.81 -29.85
CA ALA A 359 7.61 5.91 -29.57
C ALA A 359 7.36 6.20 -28.08
N MET A 360 6.31 6.96 -27.81
CA MET A 360 5.78 7.24 -26.48
C MET A 360 4.27 7.09 -26.48
N LEU A 361 3.75 6.48 -25.43
CA LEU A 361 2.33 6.31 -25.17
C LEU A 361 2.03 6.94 -23.81
N LEU A 362 1.29 8.05 -23.82
CA LEU A 362 0.68 8.58 -22.60
C LEU A 362 -0.58 7.76 -22.31
N THR A 363 -0.75 7.34 -21.07
CA THR A 363 -1.97 6.70 -20.56
C THR A 363 -2.42 7.45 -19.32
N TRP A 364 -3.62 8.03 -19.37
CA TRP A 364 -4.25 8.70 -18.24
C TRP A 364 -5.38 7.84 -17.70
N ASP A 365 -5.42 7.64 -16.40
CA ASP A 365 -6.51 7.04 -15.65
C ASP A 365 -7.59 8.06 -15.33
N GLU A 366 -8.57 8.23 -16.23
CA GLU A 366 -9.49 9.36 -16.08
C GLU A 366 -10.54 9.13 -14.99
N ASN A 367 -10.80 7.88 -14.58
CA ASN A 367 -11.81 7.57 -13.58
C ASN A 367 -11.23 7.20 -12.22
N ASP A 368 -9.92 7.44 -12.01
CA ASP A 368 -9.23 7.19 -10.73
C ASP A 368 -9.56 5.77 -10.20
N ASP A 369 -9.16 4.78 -10.99
CA ASP A 369 -9.32 3.35 -10.70
C ASP A 369 -8.18 2.59 -11.37
N ASN A 370 -6.99 2.73 -10.80
CA ASN A 370 -5.74 2.23 -11.37
C ASN A 370 -5.51 0.75 -11.06
N VAL A 371 -6.52 -0.08 -11.31
CA VAL A 371 -6.55 -1.51 -10.98
C VAL A 371 -6.30 -2.40 -12.19
N GLU A 372 -6.09 -3.70 -11.97
CA GLU A 372 -5.88 -4.67 -13.04
C GLU A 372 -7.09 -4.74 -14.01
N GLY A 373 -6.80 -4.59 -15.31
CA GLY A 373 -7.83 -4.63 -16.36
C GLY A 373 -8.25 -6.04 -16.81
N VAL A 374 -7.57 -7.11 -16.37
CA VAL A 374 -7.90 -8.50 -16.71
C VAL A 374 -8.95 -9.01 -15.73
N GLU A 375 -10.21 -8.99 -16.17
CA GLU A 375 -11.37 -9.42 -15.38
C GLU A 375 -11.58 -8.68 -14.05
N TYR A 376 -10.81 -7.63 -13.76
CA TYR A 376 -10.75 -6.98 -12.44
C TYR A 376 -10.51 -8.00 -11.31
N ALA A 377 -9.64 -8.98 -11.59
CA ALA A 377 -9.34 -10.06 -10.68
C ALA A 377 -8.62 -9.54 -9.42
N ASP A 378 -7.73 -8.56 -9.59
CA ASP A 378 -7.15 -7.76 -8.52
C ASP A 378 -7.78 -6.36 -8.45
N ARG A 379 -8.13 -5.93 -7.24
CA ARG A 379 -8.76 -4.64 -6.95
C ARG A 379 -7.84 -3.66 -6.24
N HIS A 380 -6.59 -4.05 -5.99
CA HIS A 380 -5.59 -3.12 -5.51
C HIS A 380 -5.05 -2.30 -6.67
N GLU A 381 -4.79 -1.03 -6.39
CA GLU A 381 -4.14 -0.15 -7.35
C GLU A 381 -2.70 -0.56 -7.58
N ARG A 382 -2.23 -0.36 -8.80
CA ARG A 382 -0.93 -0.89 -9.22
C ARG A 382 0.20 -0.02 -8.67
N TRP A 383 0.98 -0.59 -7.75
CA TRP A 383 2.29 -0.05 -7.32
C TRP A 383 3.24 0.19 -8.51
N GLU A 384 3.04 -0.50 -9.63
CA GLU A 384 3.81 -0.27 -10.85
C GLU A 384 3.51 1.06 -11.57
N GLY A 385 2.47 1.77 -11.14
CA GLY A 385 1.82 2.89 -11.80
C GLY A 385 0.85 2.47 -12.91
N VAL A 386 0.44 3.43 -13.75
CA VAL A 386 -0.54 3.15 -14.82
C VAL A 386 0.11 2.34 -15.95
N VAL A 387 -0.18 1.05 -16.04
CA VAL A 387 0.39 0.15 -17.06
C VAL A 387 -0.56 0.01 -18.26
N ALA A 388 -0.15 0.53 -19.41
CA ALA A 388 -0.93 0.42 -20.64
C ALA A 388 -1.03 -1.03 -21.17
N PRO A 389 -2.20 -1.46 -21.68
CA PRO A 389 -2.30 -2.70 -22.45
C PRO A 389 -1.61 -2.56 -23.81
N ALA A 390 -1.58 -3.65 -24.58
CA ALA A 390 -1.16 -3.56 -25.98
C ALA A 390 -2.15 -2.69 -26.77
N VAL A 391 -1.64 -1.72 -27.52
CA VAL A 391 -2.44 -0.86 -28.39
C VAL A 391 -1.89 -0.84 -29.81
N ASP A 392 -2.72 -0.48 -30.78
CA ASP A 392 -2.31 -0.38 -32.17
C ASP A 392 -1.18 0.66 -32.33
N GLY A 393 0.01 0.18 -32.71
CA GLY A 393 1.19 1.03 -32.93
C GLY A 393 2.13 1.15 -31.72
N PHE A 394 1.84 0.50 -30.58
CA PHE A 394 2.73 0.47 -29.43
C PHE A 394 2.67 -0.90 -28.72
N ASP A 395 3.80 -1.60 -28.72
CA ASP A 395 3.93 -2.88 -28.00
C ASP A 395 3.95 -2.64 -26.48
N PRO A 396 3.24 -3.44 -25.67
CA PRO A 396 3.15 -3.22 -24.23
C PRO A 396 4.50 -3.41 -23.52
N ILE A 397 4.81 -2.55 -22.57
CA ILE A 397 5.95 -2.73 -21.65
C ILE A 397 5.57 -3.80 -20.61
N PRO A 398 6.49 -4.68 -20.16
CA PRO A 398 6.20 -5.69 -19.15
C PRO A 398 5.50 -5.12 -17.89
N GLY A 399 4.54 -5.88 -17.36
CA GLY A 399 3.70 -5.52 -16.23
C GLY A 399 2.26 -6.02 -16.43
N VAL A 400 1.48 -6.06 -15.35
CA VAL A 400 0.03 -6.31 -15.41
C VAL A 400 -0.65 -5.00 -15.80
N HIS A 401 -1.44 -4.99 -16.88
CA HIS A 401 -2.02 -3.76 -17.42
C HIS A 401 -3.30 -3.33 -16.71
N CYS A 402 -3.57 -2.02 -16.70
CA CYS A 402 -4.75 -1.42 -16.05
C CYS A 402 -6.00 -1.37 -16.94
N GLY A 403 -5.95 -2.04 -18.11
CA GLY A 403 -7.09 -2.13 -19.02
C GLY A 403 -7.16 -0.97 -20.01
N ALA A 404 -8.17 -1.01 -20.88
CA ALA A 404 -8.34 -0.04 -21.97
C ALA A 404 -9.57 0.87 -21.81
N LEU A 405 -10.47 0.54 -20.89
CA LEU A 405 -11.70 1.29 -20.65
C LEU A 405 -11.43 2.37 -19.61
N ASN A 406 -12.06 3.54 -19.79
CA ASN A 406 -11.93 4.73 -18.95
C ASN A 406 -10.51 5.32 -18.87
N LYS A 407 -9.57 4.80 -19.66
CA LYS A 407 -8.22 5.34 -19.82
C LYS A 407 -8.13 6.14 -21.12
N ARG A 408 -7.45 7.29 -21.08
CA ARG A 408 -7.11 8.06 -22.28
C ARG A 408 -5.71 7.69 -22.76
N PHE A 409 -5.59 7.39 -24.05
CA PHE A 409 -4.33 7.00 -24.68
C PHE A 409 -3.89 8.00 -25.73
N GLU A 410 -2.61 8.37 -25.74
CA GLU A 410 -2.04 9.28 -26.73
C GLU A 410 -0.72 8.74 -27.27
N LEU A 411 -0.68 8.47 -28.57
CA LEU A 411 0.47 7.84 -29.20
C LEU A 411 1.26 8.86 -30.03
N ALA A 412 2.51 9.08 -29.62
CA ALA A 412 3.46 9.89 -30.36
C ALA A 412 4.62 9.02 -30.87
N THR A 413 4.84 9.04 -32.19
CA THR A 413 5.89 8.24 -32.86
C THR A 413 6.82 9.14 -33.65
N GLN A 414 8.11 8.83 -33.69
CA GLN A 414 9.12 9.53 -34.49
C GLN A 414 9.22 11.03 -34.16
N ILE A 415 9.10 11.41 -32.88
CA ILE A 415 9.05 12.82 -32.45
C ILE A 415 10.35 13.56 -32.76
N GLY A 416 11.50 12.87 -32.64
CA GLY A 416 12.83 13.44 -32.87
C GLY A 416 13.25 14.48 -31.81
N LYS A 417 12.51 14.58 -30.71
CA LYS A 417 12.75 15.45 -29.56
C LYS A 417 12.48 14.68 -28.26
N PRO A 418 13.03 15.13 -27.12
CA PRO A 418 12.69 14.56 -25.82
C PRO A 418 11.21 14.73 -25.46
N THR A 419 10.78 14.04 -24.40
CA THR A 419 9.42 14.09 -23.86
C THR A 419 8.97 15.52 -23.61
N ALA A 420 7.76 15.84 -24.08
CA ALA A 420 7.12 17.13 -23.87
C ALA A 420 5.61 16.95 -23.79
N VAL A 421 4.98 17.70 -22.92
CA VAL A 421 3.52 17.72 -22.73
C VAL A 421 3.02 19.16 -22.72
N TYR A 422 1.71 19.33 -22.82
CA TYR A 422 1.07 20.64 -22.74
C TYR A 422 -0.30 20.52 -22.09
N PHE A 423 -0.68 21.56 -21.35
CA PHE A 423 -2.04 21.75 -20.92
C PHE A 423 -2.87 22.38 -22.05
N HIS A 424 -4.02 21.80 -22.35
CA HIS A 424 -4.94 22.29 -23.36
C HIS A 424 -6.18 22.91 -22.69
N PRO A 425 -6.38 24.24 -22.72
CA PRO A 425 -7.51 24.86 -22.01
C PRO A 425 -8.90 24.45 -22.52
N ALA A 426 -9.03 24.02 -23.79
CA ALA A 426 -10.36 23.66 -24.34
C ALA A 426 -11.02 22.46 -23.67
N ASP A 427 -10.24 21.49 -23.19
CA ASP A 427 -10.73 20.30 -22.47
C ASP A 427 -10.14 20.18 -21.06
N HIS A 428 -9.36 21.18 -20.63
CA HIS A 428 -8.68 21.25 -19.34
C HIS A 428 -7.78 20.04 -19.05
N ARG A 429 -7.24 19.37 -20.06
CA ARG A 429 -6.38 18.18 -19.90
C ARG A 429 -4.93 18.43 -20.26
N ILE A 430 -4.05 17.58 -19.73
CA ILE A 430 -2.65 17.49 -20.13
C ILE A 430 -2.52 16.47 -21.26
N HIS A 431 -1.84 16.84 -22.33
CA HIS A 431 -1.66 16.05 -23.55
C HIS A 431 -0.18 15.88 -23.91
N LEU A 432 0.13 14.79 -24.59
CA LEU A 432 1.43 14.43 -25.12
C LEU A 432 1.72 15.20 -26.42
N LEU A 433 2.80 15.99 -26.43
CA LEU A 433 3.21 16.73 -27.62
C LEU A 433 3.74 15.77 -28.69
N GLY A 434 3.25 15.92 -29.92
CA GLY A 434 3.58 15.08 -31.07
C GLY A 434 2.65 13.88 -31.24
N ALA A 435 1.65 13.70 -30.36
CA ALA A 435 0.60 12.73 -30.58
C ALA A 435 -0.31 13.20 -31.71
N LYS A 436 -0.43 12.38 -32.77
CA LYS A 436 -1.33 12.69 -33.90
C LYS A 436 -2.77 12.34 -33.62
N ARG A 437 -2.97 11.41 -32.69
CA ARG A 437 -4.26 10.87 -32.30
C ARG A 437 -4.21 10.54 -30.80
N ALA A 438 -5.29 10.89 -30.12
CA ALA A 438 -5.62 10.36 -28.82
C ALA A 438 -7.02 9.74 -28.85
N TRP A 439 -7.31 8.83 -27.93
CA TRP A 439 -8.62 8.17 -27.84
C TRP A 439 -8.94 7.72 -26.41
N MET A 440 -10.22 7.54 -26.14
CA MET A 440 -10.73 7.00 -24.88
C MET A 440 -12.03 6.25 -25.16
N ASP A 441 -12.08 4.99 -24.74
CA ASP A 441 -13.30 4.19 -24.73
C ASP A 441 -13.87 4.24 -23.30
N VAL A 442 -15.11 4.74 -23.16
CA VAL A 442 -15.78 4.95 -21.86
C VAL A 442 -16.68 3.77 -21.56
N ASP A 443 -16.55 3.19 -20.37
CA ASP A 443 -17.47 2.21 -19.76
C ASP A 443 -17.89 2.80 -18.42
N ALA A 444 -19.04 3.50 -18.41
CA ALA A 444 -19.44 4.28 -17.26
C ALA A 444 -19.97 3.40 -16.13
N ASN A 445 -20.63 2.30 -16.47
CA ASN A 445 -21.31 1.43 -15.51
C ASN A 445 -20.50 0.17 -15.16
N TYR A 446 -19.28 -0.01 -15.68
CA TYR A 446 -18.41 -1.18 -15.48
C TYR A 446 -18.98 -2.50 -16.03
N ASP A 447 -19.81 -2.45 -17.07
CA ASP A 447 -20.35 -3.65 -17.71
C ASP A 447 -19.40 -4.26 -18.77
N ARG A 448 -18.24 -3.63 -18.97
CA ARG A 448 -17.15 -3.98 -19.89
C ARG A 448 -17.49 -3.73 -21.36
N THR A 449 -18.52 -2.95 -21.62
CA THR A 449 -18.91 -2.51 -22.95
C THR A 449 -18.67 -1.01 -23.05
N PRO A 450 -18.03 -0.52 -24.13
CA PRO A 450 -17.97 0.91 -24.35
C PRO A 450 -19.38 1.50 -24.49
N ASP A 451 -19.69 2.48 -23.66
CA ASP A 451 -20.90 3.31 -23.69
C ASP A 451 -20.71 4.55 -24.57
N MET A 452 -19.48 5.04 -24.67
CA MET A 452 -19.12 6.27 -25.39
C MET A 452 -17.67 6.20 -25.87
N LYS A 453 -17.34 6.93 -26.94
CA LYS A 453 -15.97 6.99 -27.48
C LYS A 453 -15.55 8.42 -27.83
N TYR A 454 -14.30 8.73 -27.47
CA TYR A 454 -13.60 9.93 -27.90
C TYR A 454 -12.53 9.60 -28.92
N ILE A 455 -12.46 10.41 -29.97
CA ILE A 455 -11.31 10.49 -30.87
C ILE A 455 -10.83 11.94 -30.92
N MET A 456 -9.56 12.12 -30.59
CA MET A 456 -8.88 13.40 -30.56
C MET A 456 -7.81 13.39 -31.65
N SER A 457 -7.63 14.49 -32.37
CA SER A 457 -6.71 14.55 -33.51
C SER A 457 -6.02 15.90 -33.64
N ASP A 458 -4.75 15.84 -34.03
CA ASP A 458 -3.97 16.98 -34.53
C ASP A 458 -4.26 17.12 -36.04
N THR A 459 -5.12 18.08 -36.40
CA THR A 459 -5.56 18.24 -37.80
C THR A 459 -4.69 19.18 -38.64
N ASP A 460 -3.83 19.99 -38.01
CA ASP A 460 -2.94 20.93 -38.72
C ASP A 460 -1.46 20.48 -38.74
N GLY A 461 -1.13 19.43 -37.98
CA GLY A 461 0.16 18.76 -37.97
C GLY A 461 1.23 19.49 -37.15
N ASP A 462 0.83 20.39 -36.24
CA ASP A 462 1.76 21.13 -35.38
C ASP A 462 2.23 20.33 -34.15
N GLY A 463 1.63 19.16 -33.93
CA GLY A 463 1.91 18.24 -32.83
C GLY A 463 0.98 18.40 -31.63
N ALA A 464 0.01 19.31 -31.66
CA ALA A 464 -1.01 19.47 -30.64
C ALA A 464 -2.39 19.01 -31.15
N ILE A 465 -3.13 18.33 -30.29
CA ILE A 465 -4.52 17.96 -30.53
C ILE A 465 -5.34 19.25 -30.63
N ASP A 466 -6.09 19.38 -31.71
CA ASP A 466 -6.91 20.57 -31.97
C ASP A 466 -8.38 20.24 -32.26
N THR A 467 -8.73 18.96 -32.40
CA THR A 467 -10.07 18.51 -32.78
C THR A 467 -10.50 17.31 -31.94
N TRP A 468 -11.75 17.36 -31.45
CA TRP A 468 -12.38 16.28 -30.70
C TRP A 468 -13.64 15.82 -31.45
N SER A 469 -13.79 14.51 -31.54
CA SER A 469 -14.91 13.79 -32.15
C SER A 469 -15.47 12.83 -31.11
N ILE A 470 -16.80 12.80 -30.99
CA ILE A 470 -17.51 12.02 -29.99
C ILE A 470 -18.57 11.15 -30.65
N ASP A 471 -18.62 9.91 -30.21
CA ASP A 471 -19.69 8.93 -30.42
C ASP A 471 -20.31 8.63 -29.05
N VAL A 472 -21.53 9.13 -28.77
CA VAL A 472 -22.12 9.12 -27.41
C VAL A 472 -22.81 7.81 -27.04
N ASP A 473 -22.92 6.88 -27.99
CA ASP A 473 -23.53 5.55 -27.79
C ASP A 473 -22.64 4.39 -28.31
N ALA A 474 -21.37 4.71 -28.63
CA ALA A 474 -20.35 3.80 -29.14
C ALA A 474 -20.79 2.97 -30.36
N ASN A 475 -21.70 3.50 -31.19
CA ASN A 475 -22.24 2.78 -32.35
C ASN A 475 -21.32 2.81 -33.59
N GLY A 476 -20.21 3.55 -33.53
CA GLY A 476 -19.25 3.77 -34.61
C GLY A 476 -19.53 5.01 -35.46
N THR A 477 -20.46 5.87 -35.05
CA THR A 477 -20.84 7.10 -35.76
C THR A 477 -20.59 8.32 -34.89
N GLU A 478 -19.95 9.35 -35.45
CA GLU A 478 -19.79 10.64 -34.76
C GLU A 478 -21.16 11.31 -34.55
N ASP A 479 -21.48 11.63 -33.30
CA ASP A 479 -22.64 12.41 -32.88
C ASP A 479 -22.32 13.89 -32.70
N ASP A 480 -21.08 14.20 -32.30
CA ASP A 480 -20.63 15.58 -32.15
C ASP A 480 -19.13 15.76 -32.42
N SER A 481 -18.75 16.97 -32.81
CA SER A 481 -17.36 17.38 -32.93
C SER A 481 -17.15 18.87 -32.64
N TRP A 482 -15.96 19.23 -32.17
CA TRP A 482 -15.55 20.62 -31.99
C TRP A 482 -14.03 20.78 -32.19
N LYS A 483 -13.64 22.02 -32.46
CA LYS A 483 -12.25 22.42 -32.69
C LYS A 483 -11.81 23.40 -31.60
N ALA A 484 -10.62 23.21 -31.06
CA ALA A 484 -9.98 24.14 -30.15
C ALA A 484 -9.65 25.48 -30.82
N THR A 485 -9.71 26.53 -30.02
CA THR A 485 -9.23 27.87 -30.38
C THR A 485 -8.43 28.52 -29.25
N ALA A 486 -8.39 27.91 -28.06
CA ALA A 486 -7.49 28.31 -26.98
C ALA A 486 -6.03 28.05 -27.36
N ALA A 487 -5.12 28.87 -26.85
CA ALA A 487 -3.69 28.60 -26.95
C ALA A 487 -3.30 27.53 -25.93
N ILE A 488 -2.51 26.54 -26.37
CA ILE A 488 -1.92 25.56 -25.46
C ILE A 488 -0.90 26.22 -24.53
N ARG A 489 -0.71 25.62 -23.35
CA ARG A 489 0.33 25.98 -22.41
C ARG A 489 1.34 24.83 -22.29
N PRO A 490 2.57 24.97 -22.82
CA PRO A 490 3.61 23.98 -22.59
C PRO A 490 3.86 23.79 -21.09
N ILE A 491 4.05 22.55 -20.68
CA ILE A 491 4.46 22.19 -19.32
C ILE A 491 5.60 21.16 -19.39
N ALA A 492 6.48 21.14 -18.39
CA ALA A 492 7.49 20.11 -18.27
C ALA A 492 6.83 18.79 -17.84
N TRP A 493 7.38 17.66 -18.31
CA TRP A 493 7.01 16.35 -17.81
C TRP A 493 7.80 16.03 -16.53
N THR A 494 7.43 16.74 -15.47
CA THR A 494 7.91 16.56 -14.09
C THR A 494 6.69 16.61 -13.18
N TRP A 495 6.74 15.89 -12.05
CA TRP A 495 5.63 15.84 -11.12
C TRP A 495 5.16 17.25 -10.69
N GLN A 496 6.08 18.16 -10.33
CA GLN A 496 5.71 19.50 -9.85
C GLN A 496 4.91 20.32 -10.88
N GLU A 497 5.25 20.22 -12.17
CA GLU A 497 4.55 20.98 -13.21
C GLU A 497 3.22 20.31 -13.58
N VAL A 498 3.16 18.98 -13.59
CA VAL A 498 1.94 18.21 -13.80
C VAL A 498 0.95 18.46 -12.65
N ASN A 499 1.39 18.32 -11.41
CA ASN A 499 0.59 18.52 -10.21
C ASN A 499 0.05 19.93 -10.06
N ALA A 500 0.88 20.95 -10.31
CA ALA A 500 0.42 22.33 -10.27
C ALA A 500 -0.77 22.60 -11.22
N VAL A 501 -0.86 21.85 -12.33
CA VAL A 501 -2.02 21.90 -13.23
C VAL A 501 -3.15 21.02 -12.71
N GLN A 502 -2.90 19.72 -12.53
CA GLN A 502 -3.95 18.74 -12.27
C GLN A 502 -4.68 19.03 -10.96
N ALA A 503 -3.95 19.23 -9.85
CA ALA A 503 -4.54 19.55 -8.54
C ALA A 503 -5.45 20.80 -8.59
N THR A 504 -5.10 21.80 -9.41
CA THR A 504 -5.93 22.98 -9.62
C THR A 504 -7.23 22.65 -10.38
N GLU A 505 -7.13 21.85 -11.44
CA GLU A 505 -8.27 21.49 -12.28
C GLU A 505 -9.24 20.56 -11.55
N VAL A 506 -8.76 19.51 -10.88
CA VAL A 506 -9.63 18.57 -10.14
C VAL A 506 -10.29 19.21 -8.92
N ALA A 507 -9.67 20.20 -8.27
CA ALA A 507 -10.30 20.93 -7.18
C ALA A 507 -11.45 21.85 -7.65
N ALA A 508 -11.38 22.38 -8.88
CA ALA A 508 -12.30 23.40 -9.37
C ALA A 508 -13.38 22.85 -10.31
N MET A 509 -13.02 21.96 -11.22
CA MET A 509 -13.87 21.52 -12.33
C MET A 509 -15.12 20.73 -11.92
N PRO A 510 -15.11 19.84 -10.91
CA PRO A 510 -16.32 19.10 -10.51
C PRO A 510 -17.51 20.02 -10.24
N ALA A 511 -17.31 21.11 -9.48
CA ALA A 511 -18.37 22.06 -9.16
C ALA A 511 -18.87 22.84 -10.39
N VAL A 512 -17.96 23.23 -11.29
CA VAL A 512 -18.27 23.96 -12.53
C VAL A 512 -19.07 23.08 -13.48
N LEU A 513 -18.60 21.85 -13.72
CA LEU A 513 -19.24 20.88 -14.60
C LEU A 513 -20.59 20.41 -14.03
N PHE A 514 -20.69 20.19 -12.71
CA PHE A 514 -21.95 19.87 -12.05
C PHE A 514 -23.02 20.95 -12.31
N SER A 515 -22.67 22.22 -12.09
CA SER A 515 -23.58 23.35 -12.36
C SER A 515 -23.99 23.43 -13.84
N LEU A 516 -23.03 23.26 -14.75
CA LEU A 516 -23.30 23.26 -16.19
C LEU A 516 -24.24 22.12 -16.59
N ASN A 517 -23.99 20.90 -16.10
CA ASN A 517 -24.83 19.74 -16.40
C ASN A 517 -26.27 19.94 -15.94
N GLN A 518 -26.50 20.50 -14.76
CA GLN A 518 -27.85 20.83 -14.30
C GLN A 518 -28.55 21.85 -15.22
N ARG A 519 -27.80 22.78 -15.83
CA ARG A 519 -28.37 23.71 -16.83
C ARG A 519 -28.67 23.04 -18.15
N LEU A 520 -27.83 22.13 -18.60
CA LEU A 520 -28.07 21.34 -19.81
C LEU A 520 -29.31 20.43 -19.64
N GLU A 521 -29.47 19.79 -18.48
CA GLU A 521 -30.67 19.02 -18.13
C GLU A 521 -31.94 19.88 -18.19
N GLN A 522 -31.90 21.07 -17.60
CA GLN A 522 -33.02 22.01 -17.67
C GLN A 522 -33.32 22.47 -19.11
N ALA A 523 -32.30 22.67 -19.94
CA ALA A 523 -32.47 23.01 -21.36
C ALA A 523 -33.13 21.87 -22.15
N ILE A 524 -32.75 20.62 -21.89
CA ILE A 524 -33.36 19.42 -22.49
C ILE A 524 -34.82 19.31 -22.06
N ALA A 525 -35.08 19.45 -20.76
CA ALA A 525 -36.43 19.43 -20.20
C ALA A 525 -37.33 20.56 -20.75
N ALA A 526 -36.77 21.74 -21.02
CA ALA A 526 -37.48 22.86 -21.65
C ALA A 526 -37.89 22.56 -23.11
N LYS A 527 -37.26 21.57 -23.77
CA LYS A 527 -37.69 21.02 -25.06
C LYS A 527 -38.69 19.87 -24.93
N GLY A 528 -39.08 19.50 -23.72
CA GLY A 528 -40.02 18.41 -23.44
C GLY A 528 -39.42 17.02 -23.62
N ALA A 529 -38.09 16.91 -23.58
CA ALA A 529 -37.37 15.64 -23.65
C ALA A 529 -36.87 15.22 -22.26
N ASP A 530 -36.60 13.93 -22.11
CA ASP A 530 -35.98 13.35 -20.92
C ASP A 530 -34.45 13.41 -21.06
N PRO A 531 -33.72 14.08 -20.15
CA PRO A 531 -32.26 14.15 -20.18
C PRO A 531 -31.59 12.78 -20.10
N PHE A 532 -32.21 11.78 -19.47
CA PHE A 532 -31.59 10.48 -19.21
C PHE A 532 -31.90 9.43 -20.28
N ALA A 533 -32.76 9.76 -21.24
CA ALA A 533 -33.27 8.80 -22.21
C ALA A 533 -32.16 8.32 -23.18
N GLY A 534 -31.87 7.02 -23.13
CA GLY A 534 -30.99 6.35 -24.10
C GLY A 534 -29.49 6.52 -23.86
N SER A 535 -29.06 7.09 -22.72
CA SER A 535 -27.65 7.19 -22.33
C SER A 535 -27.39 6.44 -21.02
N VAL A 536 -26.47 5.47 -21.08
CA VAL A 536 -26.00 4.74 -19.88
C VAL A 536 -25.25 5.70 -18.94
N VAL A 537 -24.39 6.55 -19.49
CA VAL A 537 -23.66 7.60 -18.75
C VAL A 537 -24.63 8.47 -17.93
N ALA A 538 -25.66 9.04 -18.58
CA ALA A 538 -26.60 9.93 -17.89
C ALA A 538 -27.40 9.22 -16.79
N GLN A 539 -27.79 7.96 -17.03
CA GLN A 539 -28.50 7.15 -16.03
C GLN A 539 -27.60 6.80 -14.84
N PHE A 540 -26.35 6.44 -15.09
CA PHE A 540 -25.38 6.08 -14.06
C PHE A 540 -25.07 7.26 -13.13
N VAL A 541 -24.75 8.44 -13.70
CA VAL A 541 -24.48 9.64 -12.91
C VAL A 541 -25.73 10.07 -12.13
N HIS A 542 -26.92 10.04 -12.74
CA HIS A 542 -28.18 10.36 -12.06
C HIS A 542 -28.48 9.42 -10.89
N ASN A 543 -28.12 8.14 -11.03
CA ASN A 543 -28.26 7.14 -9.96
C ASN A 543 -27.19 7.25 -8.86
N GLY A 544 -26.36 8.30 -8.89
CA GLY A 544 -25.33 8.56 -7.89
C GLY A 544 -24.11 7.65 -8.01
N LEU A 545 -23.70 7.34 -9.25
CA LEU A 545 -22.55 6.47 -9.56
C LEU A 545 -22.73 5.04 -9.00
N ARG A 546 -23.96 4.53 -9.13
CA ARG A 546 -24.36 3.19 -8.68
C ARG A 546 -24.83 2.35 -9.85
N ALA A 547 -24.36 1.11 -9.89
CA ALA A 547 -24.89 0.09 -10.78
C ALA A 547 -24.91 -1.28 -10.08
N ASP A 548 -25.78 -2.18 -10.53
CA ASP A 548 -25.99 -3.49 -9.89
C ASP A 548 -24.84 -4.49 -10.15
N ASN A 549 -23.93 -4.18 -11.06
CA ASN A 549 -22.88 -5.06 -11.57
C ASN A 549 -21.52 -4.89 -10.90
N PHE A 550 -21.37 -4.01 -9.89
CA PHE A 550 -20.11 -3.85 -9.17
C PHE A 550 -20.28 -3.51 -7.67
N ASP A 551 -19.21 -3.64 -6.89
CA ASP A 551 -19.20 -3.51 -5.42
C ASP A 551 -19.51 -2.07 -4.95
N ALA A 552 -20.26 -1.91 -3.86
CA ALA A 552 -20.54 -0.60 -3.25
C ALA A 552 -19.26 0.14 -2.80
N ALA A 553 -18.16 -0.57 -2.56
CA ALA A 553 -16.85 0.03 -2.31
C ALA A 553 -16.36 0.89 -3.49
N ILE A 554 -16.64 0.49 -4.74
CA ILE A 554 -16.25 1.25 -5.93
C ILE A 554 -17.08 2.54 -6.00
N THR A 555 -18.41 2.47 -5.76
CA THR A 555 -19.22 3.69 -5.67
C THR A 555 -18.66 4.65 -4.61
N SER A 556 -18.15 4.11 -3.49
CA SER A 556 -17.54 4.93 -2.44
C SER A 556 -16.24 5.60 -2.91
N LYS A 557 -15.38 4.89 -3.65
CA LYS A 557 -14.17 5.45 -4.28
C LYS A 557 -14.52 6.57 -5.27
N LEU A 558 -15.38 6.27 -6.25
CA LEU A 558 -15.76 7.22 -7.30
C LEU A 558 -16.42 8.50 -6.78
N VAL A 559 -17.14 8.41 -5.65
CA VAL A 559 -17.76 9.58 -4.99
C VAL A 559 -16.75 10.33 -4.12
N ALA A 560 -15.75 9.66 -3.56
CA ALA A 560 -14.72 10.31 -2.76
C ALA A 560 -13.71 11.10 -3.62
N SER A 561 -13.52 10.67 -4.86
CA SER A 561 -12.54 11.20 -5.80
C SER A 561 -13.03 12.41 -6.60
N ASN A 562 -12.26 13.51 -6.57
CA ASN A 562 -12.54 14.66 -7.42
C ASN A 562 -12.19 14.39 -8.89
N GLU A 563 -11.18 13.56 -9.17
CA GLU A 563 -10.83 13.09 -10.52
C GLU A 563 -12.01 12.34 -11.14
N SER A 564 -12.52 11.33 -10.46
CA SER A 564 -13.71 10.57 -10.86
C SER A 564 -14.90 11.49 -11.14
N LEU A 565 -15.22 12.40 -10.22
CA LEU A 565 -16.36 13.30 -10.36
C LEU A 565 -16.18 14.26 -11.55
N ARG A 566 -14.96 14.79 -11.74
CA ARG A 566 -14.62 15.61 -12.90
C ARG A 566 -14.85 14.82 -14.19
N TYR A 567 -14.33 13.61 -14.28
CA TYR A 567 -14.47 12.74 -15.45
C TYR A 567 -15.92 12.46 -15.80
N TYR A 568 -16.71 11.96 -14.85
CA TYR A 568 -18.11 11.63 -15.07
C TYR A 568 -18.95 12.84 -15.46
N PHE A 569 -18.68 14.02 -14.87
CA PHE A 569 -19.38 15.24 -15.27
C PHE A 569 -18.93 15.78 -16.63
N ASP A 570 -17.68 15.56 -17.04
CA ASP A 570 -17.21 15.99 -18.35
C ASP A 570 -17.83 15.15 -19.49
N ILE A 571 -17.87 13.83 -19.34
CA ILE A 571 -18.53 12.96 -20.32
C ILE A 571 -20.05 13.20 -20.36
N LEU A 572 -20.67 13.50 -19.20
CA LEU A 572 -22.10 13.81 -19.12
C LEU A 572 -22.44 15.12 -19.85
N LYS A 573 -21.60 16.16 -19.71
CA LYS A 573 -21.74 17.42 -20.46
C LYS A 573 -21.84 17.13 -21.94
N ASP A 574 -20.97 16.28 -22.45
CA ASP A 574 -20.87 16.02 -23.87
C ASP A 574 -22.05 15.21 -24.40
N VAL A 575 -22.54 14.23 -23.63
CA VAL A 575 -23.81 13.53 -23.89
C VAL A 575 -24.96 14.53 -24.02
N TYR A 576 -25.09 15.46 -23.08
CA TYR A 576 -26.18 16.43 -23.10
C TYR A 576 -26.05 17.43 -24.26
N LEU A 577 -24.84 17.90 -24.58
CA LEU A 577 -24.61 18.78 -25.73
C LEU A 577 -24.99 18.10 -27.05
N ALA A 578 -24.63 16.83 -27.24
CA ALA A 578 -25.01 16.06 -28.42
C ALA A 578 -26.53 15.88 -28.53
N GLN A 579 -27.21 15.58 -27.41
CA GLN A 579 -28.66 15.48 -27.37
C GLN A 579 -29.34 16.82 -27.71
N LEU A 580 -28.87 17.93 -27.14
CA LEU A 580 -29.42 19.27 -27.39
C LEU A 580 -29.25 19.70 -28.84
N LYS A 581 -28.14 19.36 -29.50
CA LYS A 581 -27.95 19.62 -30.94
C LYS A 581 -29.01 18.95 -31.81
N LYS A 582 -29.47 17.74 -31.42
CA LYS A 582 -30.57 17.03 -32.09
C LYS A 582 -31.94 17.67 -31.80
N LEU A 583 -32.12 18.25 -30.62
CA LEU A 583 -33.40 18.83 -30.17
C LEU A 583 -33.61 20.30 -30.55
N HIS A 584 -32.54 21.04 -30.81
CA HIS A 584 -32.60 22.49 -30.99
C HIS A 584 -31.79 22.96 -32.20
N ASP A 585 -32.49 23.29 -33.28
CA ASP A 585 -31.87 23.85 -34.49
C ASP A 585 -31.75 25.39 -34.40
N ASN A 586 -30.56 25.86 -34.00
CA ASN A 586 -30.19 27.28 -33.96
C ASN A 586 -28.69 27.46 -34.24
N ALA A 587 -28.32 27.65 -35.50
CA ALA A 587 -26.92 27.70 -35.92
C ALA A 587 -26.08 28.82 -35.25
N PRO A 588 -26.54 30.08 -35.15
CA PRO A 588 -25.79 31.13 -34.43
C PRO A 588 -25.54 30.80 -32.96
N PHE A 589 -26.52 30.21 -32.27
CA PHE A 589 -26.36 29.77 -30.89
C PHE A 589 -25.27 28.70 -30.78
N TRP A 590 -25.32 27.67 -31.62
CA TRP A 590 -24.33 26.59 -31.63
C TRP A 590 -22.94 27.04 -32.04
N GLN A 591 -22.83 28.06 -32.90
CA GLN A 591 -21.55 28.71 -33.18
C GLN A 591 -20.97 29.33 -31.90
N GLY A 592 -21.78 30.07 -31.13
CA GLY A 592 -21.35 30.67 -29.87
C GLY A 592 -20.96 29.63 -28.81
N VAL A 593 -21.70 28.52 -28.72
CA VAL A 593 -21.35 27.38 -27.86
C VAL A 593 -20.05 26.72 -28.31
N GLY A 594 -19.87 26.52 -29.62
CA GLY A 594 -18.63 25.97 -30.19
C GLY A 594 -17.41 26.86 -29.93
N GLU A 595 -17.55 28.18 -30.06
CA GLU A 595 -16.50 29.14 -29.72
C GLU A 595 -16.15 29.10 -28.22
N ALA A 596 -17.16 29.03 -27.35
CA ALA A 596 -16.93 28.92 -25.90
C ALA A 596 -16.27 27.58 -25.53
N ARG A 597 -16.74 26.47 -26.11
CA ARG A 597 -16.17 25.12 -25.90
C ARG A 597 -14.74 25.03 -26.43
N GLY A 598 -14.45 25.59 -27.59
CA GLY A 598 -13.09 25.66 -28.13
C GLY A 598 -12.12 26.49 -27.29
N GLN A 599 -12.64 27.32 -26.38
CA GLN A 599 -11.87 28.07 -25.38
C GLN A 599 -11.86 27.42 -23.99
N GLY A 600 -12.65 26.36 -23.77
CA GLY A 600 -12.84 25.75 -22.45
C GLY A 600 -13.69 26.58 -21.48
N ASP A 601 -14.43 27.57 -21.97
CA ASP A 601 -15.18 28.52 -21.14
C ASP A 601 -16.57 27.96 -20.77
N TYR A 602 -16.59 27.03 -19.82
CA TYR A 602 -17.80 26.35 -19.37
C TYR A 602 -18.82 27.31 -18.73
N ALA A 603 -18.35 28.37 -18.07
CA ALA A 603 -19.22 29.41 -17.54
C ALA A 603 -19.96 30.17 -18.66
N LYS A 604 -19.27 30.47 -19.77
CA LYS A 604 -19.91 31.09 -20.94
C LYS A 604 -20.85 30.12 -21.65
N ILE A 605 -20.53 28.83 -21.75
CA ILE A 605 -21.47 27.82 -22.25
C ILE A 605 -22.75 27.86 -21.40
N GLN A 606 -22.60 27.81 -20.07
CA GLN A 606 -23.74 27.89 -19.15
C GLN A 606 -24.59 29.14 -19.38
N ALA A 607 -23.97 30.32 -19.46
CA ALA A 607 -24.66 31.59 -19.68
C ALA A 607 -25.41 31.64 -21.03
N LEU A 608 -24.84 31.04 -22.08
CA LEU A 608 -25.52 30.93 -23.39
C LEU A 608 -26.79 30.10 -23.28
N PHE A 609 -26.76 28.96 -22.58
CA PHE A 609 -27.94 28.12 -22.35
C PHE A 609 -28.99 28.82 -21.47
N GLU A 610 -28.56 29.51 -20.41
CA GLU A 610 -29.46 30.29 -19.56
C GLU A 610 -30.20 31.36 -20.38
N GLN A 611 -29.51 32.03 -21.30
CA GLN A 611 -30.09 33.03 -22.17
C GLN A 611 -31.02 32.44 -23.24
N GLU A 612 -30.58 31.42 -23.99
CA GLU A 612 -31.33 30.85 -25.11
C GLU A 612 -32.63 30.16 -24.66
N PHE A 613 -32.59 29.50 -23.49
CA PHE A 613 -33.73 28.73 -22.96
C PHE A 613 -34.47 29.46 -21.83
N ALA A 614 -34.09 30.70 -21.52
CA ALA A 614 -34.66 31.52 -20.44
C ALA A 614 -34.67 30.81 -19.06
N LEU A 615 -33.58 30.10 -18.76
CA LEU A 615 -33.45 29.32 -17.53
C LEU A 615 -33.09 30.25 -16.36
N SER A 616 -33.89 30.20 -15.30
CA SER A 616 -33.69 31.02 -14.09
C SER A 616 -33.96 30.29 -12.78
N ALA A 617 -34.34 29.00 -12.86
CA ALA A 617 -34.51 28.17 -11.68
C ALA A 617 -33.17 28.04 -10.92
N PRO A 618 -33.17 27.94 -9.58
CA PRO A 618 -31.95 27.63 -8.84
C PRO A 618 -31.43 26.23 -9.23
N VAL A 619 -30.10 26.08 -9.23
CA VAL A 619 -29.41 24.78 -9.34
C VAL A 619 -28.97 24.33 -7.94
N ALA A 620 -28.77 23.03 -7.74
CA ALA A 620 -28.33 22.52 -6.44
C ALA A 620 -26.88 22.93 -6.17
N ALA A 621 -26.51 23.10 -4.90
CA ALA A 621 -25.12 23.35 -4.55
C ALA A 621 -24.33 22.04 -4.62
N TYR A 622 -23.19 22.06 -5.31
CA TYR A 622 -22.28 20.90 -5.41
C TYR A 622 -21.90 20.36 -4.02
N ALA A 623 -21.53 21.24 -3.09
CA ALA A 623 -21.15 20.86 -1.72
C ALA A 623 -22.26 20.12 -0.95
N GLU A 624 -23.53 20.49 -1.17
CA GLU A 624 -24.66 19.80 -0.54
C GLU A 624 -24.93 18.45 -1.20
N TRP A 625 -24.80 18.38 -2.54
CA TRP A 625 -24.95 17.15 -3.29
C TRP A 625 -23.88 16.12 -2.90
N ILE A 626 -22.61 16.53 -2.88
CA ILE A 626 -21.51 15.61 -2.59
C ILE A 626 -21.58 15.10 -1.15
N ALA A 627 -21.88 15.97 -0.17
CA ALA A 627 -22.05 15.56 1.22
C ALA A 627 -23.16 14.50 1.38
N ALA A 628 -24.27 14.65 0.65
CA ALA A 628 -25.34 13.64 0.65
C ALA A 628 -24.89 12.33 -0.01
N ARG A 629 -24.18 12.39 -1.13
CA ARG A 629 -23.67 11.18 -1.82
C ARG A 629 -22.64 10.43 -0.99
N SER A 630 -21.66 11.11 -0.39
CA SER A 630 -20.66 10.48 0.47
C SER A 630 -21.29 9.79 1.68
N ALA A 631 -22.33 10.40 2.27
CA ALA A 631 -23.07 9.80 3.38
C ALA A 631 -23.86 8.53 2.97
N GLU A 632 -24.41 8.50 1.77
CA GLU A 632 -25.12 7.32 1.28
C GLU A 632 -24.17 6.20 0.81
N ALA A 633 -22.99 6.55 0.28
CA ALA A 633 -21.99 5.59 -0.15
C ALA A 633 -21.34 4.85 1.05
N ASN A 634 -21.22 5.52 2.19
CA ASN A 634 -20.60 4.98 3.41
C ASN A 634 -21.62 4.83 4.58
N PRO A 635 -22.61 3.92 4.51
CA PRO A 635 -23.64 3.80 5.54
C PRO A 635 -23.17 3.13 6.83
N ASN A 636 -22.03 2.42 6.80
CA ASN A 636 -21.54 1.63 7.93
C ASN A 636 -20.77 2.50 8.94
N PRO A 637 -20.90 2.22 10.25
CA PRO A 637 -20.11 2.90 11.27
C PRO A 637 -18.62 2.61 11.07
N ARG A 638 -17.78 3.65 11.17
CA ARG A 638 -16.31 3.55 11.13
C ARG A 638 -15.67 3.74 12.50
N VAL A 639 -16.48 3.95 13.52
CA VAL A 639 -16.09 4.00 14.93
C VAL A 639 -17.06 3.17 15.77
N SER A 640 -16.62 2.71 16.95
CA SER A 640 -17.48 1.96 17.87
C SER A 640 -17.03 2.12 19.32
N THR A 641 -17.91 1.72 20.24
CA THR A 641 -17.63 1.67 21.68
C THR A 641 -18.06 0.33 22.28
N ALA A 642 -17.39 -0.06 23.36
CA ALA A 642 -17.72 -1.24 24.15
C ALA A 642 -17.89 -0.83 25.62
N ILE A 643 -19.05 -0.25 25.95
CA ILE A 643 -19.34 0.27 27.29
C ILE A 643 -19.70 -0.82 28.30
N ASP A 644 -20.35 -1.89 27.86
CA ASP A 644 -20.82 -2.97 28.74
C ASP A 644 -19.78 -4.11 28.89
N TRP A 645 -18.54 -3.88 28.47
CA TRP A 645 -17.47 -4.88 28.56
C TRP A 645 -17.22 -5.27 30.03
N ILE A 646 -17.15 -6.59 30.28
CA ILE A 646 -16.93 -7.23 31.58
C ILE A 646 -15.53 -7.91 31.59
N PRO A 647 -14.73 -7.80 32.67
CA PRO A 647 -14.95 -6.99 33.89
C PRO A 647 -15.01 -5.48 33.59
N ASP A 648 -15.31 -4.62 34.58
CA ASP A 648 -15.59 -3.17 34.43
C ASP A 648 -14.56 -2.36 33.60
N ASN A 649 -14.64 -2.52 32.29
CA ASN A 649 -13.78 -1.94 31.26
C ASN A 649 -14.61 -1.00 30.38
N ILE A 650 -13.98 -0.09 29.66
CA ILE A 650 -14.63 0.66 28.59
C ILE A 650 -13.72 0.69 27.37
N GLY A 651 -14.25 0.28 26.22
CA GLY A 651 -13.53 0.26 24.95
C GLY A 651 -14.02 1.33 23.98
N TRP A 652 -13.13 1.80 23.12
CA TRP A 652 -13.44 2.68 22.00
C TRP A 652 -12.47 2.40 20.83
N GLU A 653 -12.94 2.56 19.60
CA GLU A 653 -12.17 2.22 18.41
C GLU A 653 -12.56 3.04 17.18
N SER A 654 -11.62 3.17 16.25
CA SER A 654 -11.85 3.41 14.83
C SER A 654 -11.67 2.10 14.08
N GLU A 655 -11.86 2.10 12.76
CA GLU A 655 -11.56 0.95 11.94
C GLU A 655 -10.05 0.61 11.87
N VAL A 656 -9.14 1.52 12.28
CA VAL A 656 -7.68 1.31 12.22
C VAL A 656 -7.00 1.09 13.57
N ALA A 657 -7.61 1.48 14.70
CA ALA A 657 -7.06 1.27 16.04
C ALA A 657 -8.16 1.03 17.09
N ALA A 658 -7.83 0.31 18.16
CA ALA A 658 -8.74 0.08 19.28
C ALA A 658 -8.03 0.20 20.63
N TYR A 659 -8.76 0.73 21.61
CA TYR A 659 -8.26 1.01 22.94
C TYR A 659 -9.25 0.52 24.00
N ARG A 660 -8.73 0.28 25.20
CA ARG A 660 -9.55 -0.07 26.37
C ARG A 660 -8.98 0.58 27.61
N ALA A 661 -9.86 1.13 28.44
CA ALA A 661 -9.51 1.55 29.79
C ALA A 661 -10.13 0.61 30.82
N TYR A 662 -9.33 0.17 31.80
CA TYR A 662 -9.80 -0.64 32.94
C TYR A 662 -9.07 -0.23 34.22
N TRP A 663 -9.85 0.07 35.26
CA TRP A 663 -9.33 0.58 36.55
C TRP A 663 -8.28 1.71 36.42
N GLY A 664 -8.43 2.61 35.44
CA GLY A 664 -7.52 3.74 35.19
C GLY A 664 -6.27 3.42 34.38
N GLN A 665 -6.13 2.18 33.90
CA GLN A 665 -5.05 1.72 33.03
C GLN A 665 -5.54 1.69 31.58
N ILE A 666 -4.69 2.09 30.63
CA ILE A 666 -5.06 2.17 29.20
C ILE A 666 -4.30 1.12 28.40
N ASP A 667 -5.04 0.27 27.70
CA ASP A 667 -4.54 -0.79 26.82
C ASP A 667 -4.67 -0.44 25.35
N PHE A 668 -3.94 -1.20 24.52
CA PHE A 668 -3.92 -1.04 23.07
C PHE A 668 -4.10 -2.39 22.37
N PHE A 669 -5.01 -2.41 21.39
CA PHE A 669 -5.21 -3.53 20.47
C PHE A 669 -4.63 -3.17 19.11
N GLY A 670 -3.58 -3.88 18.71
CA GLY A 670 -3.01 -3.76 17.37
C GLY A 670 -3.92 -4.45 16.37
N LYS A 671 -4.36 -3.72 15.34
CA LYS A 671 -5.16 -4.28 14.23
C LYS A 671 -4.25 -4.58 13.05
N ASN A 672 -4.57 -5.64 12.30
CA ASN A 672 -3.94 -5.97 11.02
C ASN A 672 -4.93 -5.90 9.84
N VAL A 673 -6.15 -5.45 10.11
CA VAL A 673 -7.23 -5.28 9.14
C VAL A 673 -8.03 -4.04 9.51
N ARG A 674 -8.43 -3.27 8.49
CA ARG A 674 -9.22 -2.05 8.65
C ARG A 674 -10.69 -2.38 8.90
N ARG A 675 -11.07 -2.61 10.16
CA ARG A 675 -12.46 -2.87 10.58
C ARG A 675 -12.69 -2.58 12.07
N LEU A 676 -13.96 -2.43 12.43
CA LEU A 676 -14.40 -2.44 13.82
C LEU A 676 -14.32 -3.86 14.40
N THR A 677 -13.73 -4.01 15.58
CA THR A 677 -13.44 -5.31 16.19
C THR A 677 -13.97 -5.44 17.62
N LEU A 678 -14.20 -4.34 18.35
CA LEU A 678 -14.59 -4.38 19.78
C LEU A 678 -15.92 -5.08 20.06
N ALA A 679 -16.79 -5.22 19.04
CA ALA A 679 -18.04 -5.98 19.15
C ALA A 679 -17.89 -7.48 18.82
N ASP A 680 -16.70 -7.92 18.37
CA ASP A 680 -16.43 -9.31 18.01
C ASP A 680 -16.16 -10.15 19.26
N ALA A 681 -16.92 -11.23 19.44
CA ALA A 681 -16.73 -12.18 20.54
C ALA A 681 -15.32 -12.79 20.58
N ALA A 682 -14.58 -12.76 19.46
CA ALA A 682 -13.19 -13.22 19.38
C ALA A 682 -12.23 -12.44 20.30
N ILE A 683 -12.54 -11.18 20.65
CA ILE A 683 -11.72 -10.36 21.55
C ILE A 683 -11.75 -10.85 23.00
N GLU A 684 -12.70 -11.71 23.38
CA GLU A 684 -12.80 -12.23 24.76
C GLU A 684 -12.05 -13.55 24.98
N THR A 685 -11.58 -14.23 23.92
CA THR A 685 -11.15 -15.64 24.02
C THR A 685 -9.66 -15.90 23.78
N ALA A 686 -8.90 -14.97 23.19
CA ALA A 686 -7.49 -15.17 22.81
C ALA A 686 -6.67 -13.86 22.75
N ASN A 687 -6.64 -13.11 23.86
CA ASN A 687 -6.30 -11.69 23.80
C ASN A 687 -4.84 -11.43 23.42
N GLN A 688 -3.86 -12.21 23.90
CA GLN A 688 -2.43 -12.00 23.61
C GLN A 688 -1.86 -12.98 22.59
N ILE A 689 -2.71 -13.55 21.73
CA ILE A 689 -2.32 -14.42 20.63
C ILE A 689 -2.81 -13.76 19.34
N PRO A 690 -1.95 -13.57 18.33
CA PRO A 690 -2.37 -13.02 17.05
C PRO A 690 -3.58 -13.77 16.47
N ALA A 691 -4.60 -13.00 16.11
CA ALA A 691 -5.86 -13.46 15.54
C ALA A 691 -6.08 -12.79 14.17
N PRO A 692 -7.07 -13.24 13.37
CA PRO A 692 -7.36 -12.63 12.06
C PRO A 692 -7.75 -11.14 12.11
N TRP A 693 -8.09 -10.61 13.29
CA TRP A 693 -8.41 -9.20 13.49
C TRP A 693 -7.22 -8.36 13.98
N GLY A 694 -6.21 -8.99 14.57
CA GLY A 694 -5.16 -8.31 15.32
C GLY A 694 -4.77 -9.03 16.61
N VAL A 695 -4.32 -8.27 17.61
CA VAL A 695 -3.90 -8.78 18.93
C VAL A 695 -4.10 -7.73 20.03
N ASP A 696 -4.32 -8.15 21.28
CA ASP A 696 -4.13 -7.33 22.49
C ASP A 696 -2.61 -7.13 22.66
N ALA A 697 -2.12 -6.05 22.07
CA ALA A 697 -0.70 -5.85 21.79
C ALA A 697 0.06 -5.36 23.03
N LEU A 698 -0.65 -4.77 24.00
CA LEU A 698 -0.08 -4.27 25.23
C LEU A 698 -0.55 -5.12 26.44
N ALA A 699 0.30 -5.19 27.44
CA ALA A 699 0.08 -5.92 28.68
C ALA A 699 0.47 -5.00 29.81
N VAL A 700 -0.52 -4.25 30.31
CA VAL A 700 -0.29 -3.10 31.18
C VAL A 700 0.16 -3.48 32.61
N ARG A 701 -0.25 -4.65 33.10
CA ARG A 701 0.09 -5.19 34.44
C ARG A 701 -0.22 -4.18 35.56
N ASP A 702 0.78 -3.69 36.29
CA ASP A 702 0.62 -2.76 37.42
C ASP A 702 0.88 -1.28 37.04
N THR A 703 1.15 -1.01 35.77
CA THR A 703 1.53 0.32 35.25
C THR A 703 0.34 1.14 34.74
N SER A 704 0.56 2.37 34.28
CA SER A 704 -0.42 3.25 33.65
C SER A 704 -0.89 2.78 32.27
N GLY A 705 -0.11 1.96 31.56
CA GLY A 705 -0.40 1.57 30.19
C GLY A 705 0.03 2.62 29.18
N LEU A 706 -0.80 2.85 28.17
CA LEU A 706 -0.60 3.88 27.15
C LEU A 706 -1.27 5.20 27.59
N GLY A 707 -0.54 5.98 28.39
CA GLY A 707 -0.96 7.32 28.77
C GLY A 707 -1.94 7.38 29.94
N GLY A 708 -2.03 6.36 30.79
CA GLY A 708 -2.75 6.48 32.07
C GLY A 708 -2.13 7.56 32.98
N VAL A 709 -2.91 8.09 33.92
CA VAL A 709 -2.53 9.32 34.64
C VAL A 709 -2.21 9.15 36.14
N THR A 710 -1.38 10.06 36.65
CA THR A 710 -1.06 10.23 38.07
C THR A 710 -1.36 11.66 38.49
N LEU A 711 -2.15 11.89 39.54
CA LEU A 711 -2.39 13.25 40.04
C LEU A 711 -1.30 13.60 41.06
N TYR A 712 -0.57 14.69 40.84
CA TYR A 712 0.34 15.24 41.84
C TYR A 712 -0.36 16.34 42.62
N VAL A 713 -0.37 16.21 43.94
CA VAL A 713 -0.91 17.22 44.86
C VAL A 713 0.24 17.66 45.77
N ASN A 714 0.68 18.91 45.61
CA ASN A 714 1.84 19.45 46.32
C ASN A 714 3.07 18.54 46.18
N GLU A 715 3.42 18.20 44.93
CA GLU A 715 4.55 17.32 44.53
C GLU A 715 4.42 15.84 44.93
N GLN A 716 3.35 15.44 45.64
CA GLN A 716 3.12 14.04 46.02
C GLN A 716 2.28 13.30 44.96
N PRO A 717 2.74 12.16 44.42
CA PRO A 717 2.02 11.41 43.40
C PRO A 717 0.87 10.56 43.99
N PHE A 718 -0.29 10.63 43.35
CA PHE A 718 -1.45 9.80 43.61
C PHE A 718 -1.90 9.15 42.30
N ALA A 719 -1.58 7.88 42.13
CA ALA A 719 -1.91 7.14 40.92
C ALA A 719 -3.44 7.09 40.71
N VAL A 720 -3.90 7.47 39.52
CA VAL A 720 -5.33 7.41 39.16
C VAL A 720 -5.64 6.03 38.58
N ARG A 721 -5.26 4.99 39.32
CA ARG A 721 -5.44 3.58 38.91
C ARG A 721 -5.61 2.65 40.10
N SER A 722 -6.16 1.47 39.86
CA SER A 722 -6.29 0.40 40.87
C SER A 722 -6.09 -0.97 40.22
N PRO A 723 -4.83 -1.37 39.94
CA PRO A 723 -4.52 -2.60 39.21
C PRO A 723 -5.24 -3.83 39.76
N GLY A 724 -5.85 -4.62 38.87
CA GLY A 724 -6.68 -5.78 39.22
C GLY A 724 -7.89 -5.45 40.10
N GLY A 725 -8.35 -4.20 40.12
CA GLY A 725 -9.41 -3.70 41.00
C GLY A 725 -8.98 -3.52 42.46
N ASN A 726 -7.69 -3.70 42.78
CA ASN A 726 -7.16 -3.68 44.13
C ASN A 726 -6.67 -2.27 44.51
N GLY A 727 -7.59 -1.35 44.82
CA GLY A 727 -7.22 0.00 45.24
C GLY A 727 -8.37 0.82 45.84
N VAL A 728 -8.06 2.06 46.23
CA VAL A 728 -9.02 2.98 46.89
C VAL A 728 -9.78 3.87 45.90
N VAL A 729 -9.28 3.95 44.66
CA VAL A 729 -9.89 4.74 43.58
C VAL A 729 -11.12 4.00 43.06
N LYS A 730 -12.23 4.72 42.92
CA LYS A 730 -13.48 4.18 42.38
C LYS A 730 -13.72 4.72 40.98
N PHE A 731 -14.07 3.83 40.06
CA PHE A 731 -14.29 4.18 38.66
C PHE A 731 -15.78 4.06 38.30
N GLU A 732 -16.31 5.06 37.62
CA GLU A 732 -17.60 5.07 36.94
C GLU A 732 -17.33 5.24 35.43
N LYS A 733 -18.10 4.58 34.56
CA LYS A 733 -17.94 4.64 33.10
C LYS A 733 -19.25 5.05 32.41
N SER A 734 -19.18 5.80 31.31
CA SER A 734 -20.35 6.23 30.54
C SER A 734 -20.04 6.52 29.07
N LEU A 735 -21.03 6.35 28.19
CA LEU A 735 -20.97 6.76 26.79
C LEU A 735 -21.36 8.23 26.73
N VAL A 736 -20.55 9.04 26.04
CA VAL A 736 -20.81 10.47 25.86
C VAL A 736 -21.43 10.73 24.49
N GLU A 737 -20.84 10.16 23.44
CA GLU A 737 -21.20 10.41 22.04
C GLU A 737 -20.80 9.22 21.16
N GLN A 738 -21.61 8.88 20.15
CA GLN A 738 -21.22 7.97 19.08
C GLN A 738 -22.05 8.28 17.82
N ASP A 739 -21.38 8.50 16.69
CA ASP A 739 -21.95 8.49 15.35
C ASP A 739 -21.08 7.63 14.39
N ASN A 740 -21.20 7.80 13.06
CA ASN A 740 -20.42 7.02 12.10
C ASN A 740 -18.94 7.44 12.01
N HIS A 741 -18.60 8.64 12.50
CA HIS A 741 -17.29 9.28 12.35
C HIS A 741 -16.57 9.53 13.67
N ARG A 742 -17.27 9.56 14.80
CA ARG A 742 -16.69 9.88 16.11
C ARG A 742 -17.30 9.07 17.26
N ALA A 743 -16.45 8.61 18.17
CA ALA A 743 -16.84 7.95 19.40
C ALA A 743 -16.18 8.62 20.61
N VAL A 744 -16.95 8.84 21.69
CA VAL A 744 -16.48 9.45 22.93
C VAL A 744 -17.00 8.68 24.15
N VAL A 745 -16.08 8.23 24.99
CA VAL A 745 -16.38 7.53 26.24
C VAL A 745 -15.73 8.23 27.44
N GLU A 746 -16.35 8.12 28.62
CA GLU A 746 -15.86 8.76 29.85
C GLU A 746 -15.59 7.72 30.94
N MET A 747 -14.49 7.92 31.67
CA MET A 747 -14.16 7.25 32.92
C MET A 747 -13.93 8.27 34.02
N LYS A 748 -14.69 8.18 35.11
CA LYS A 748 -14.60 9.08 36.26
C LYS A 748 -13.99 8.36 37.47
N ALA A 749 -12.82 8.82 37.89
CA ALA A 749 -12.09 8.33 39.04
C ALA A 749 -12.36 9.21 40.28
N SER A 750 -12.88 8.61 41.33
CA SER A 750 -13.13 9.26 42.63
C SER A 750 -12.20 8.72 43.71
N ASN A 751 -12.01 9.48 44.80
CA ASN A 751 -11.08 9.18 45.90
C ASN A 751 -9.59 9.25 45.52
N VAL A 752 -9.23 10.11 44.57
CA VAL A 752 -7.83 10.35 44.20
C VAL A 752 -7.24 11.40 45.16
N GLY A 753 -6.00 11.25 45.62
CA GLY A 753 -5.35 12.24 46.48
C GLY A 753 -5.24 11.84 47.96
N PRO A 754 -4.77 12.75 48.82
CA PRO A 754 -4.51 12.46 50.23
C PRO A 754 -5.80 12.15 51.01
N ILE A 755 -5.67 11.31 52.04
CA ILE A 755 -6.79 10.95 52.92
C ILE A 755 -7.39 12.23 53.53
N GLY A 756 -8.70 12.43 53.31
CA GLY A 756 -9.44 13.59 53.82
C GLY A 756 -9.47 14.81 52.90
N ASN A 757 -8.71 14.81 51.80
CA ASN A 757 -8.73 15.86 50.77
C ASN A 757 -8.60 15.23 49.38
N THR A 758 -9.71 14.64 48.92
CA THR A 758 -9.74 13.86 47.68
C THR A 758 -10.33 14.63 46.51
N TYR A 759 -9.87 14.27 45.33
CA TYR A 759 -10.21 14.81 44.04
C TYR A 759 -11.06 13.81 43.23
N THR A 760 -11.81 14.35 42.29
CA THR A 760 -12.39 13.60 41.17
C THR A 760 -11.59 13.92 39.92
N VAL A 761 -11.15 12.89 39.20
CA VAL A 761 -10.47 13.01 37.92
C VAL A 761 -11.39 12.40 36.86
N ARG A 762 -11.84 13.20 35.89
CA ARG A 762 -12.60 12.71 34.74
C ARG A 762 -11.67 12.57 33.56
N LEU A 763 -11.74 11.43 32.90
CA LEU A 763 -11.00 11.09 31.69
C LEU A 763 -12.02 10.89 30.58
N ARG A 764 -11.94 11.66 29.51
CA ARG A 764 -12.72 11.45 28.29
C ARG A 764 -11.80 11.02 27.17
N PHE A 765 -12.14 9.90 26.57
CA PHE A 765 -11.41 9.33 25.45
C PHE A 765 -12.23 9.53 24.18
N SER A 766 -11.64 10.10 23.15
CA SER A 766 -12.29 10.27 21.85
C SER A 766 -11.44 9.75 20.70
N ILE A 767 -12.08 9.18 19.71
CA ILE A 767 -11.47 8.70 18.46
C ILE A 767 -12.35 9.03 17.26
N GLU A 768 -11.72 9.26 16.12
CA GLU A 768 -12.35 9.60 14.85
C GLU A 768 -12.11 8.49 13.81
N ALA A 769 -13.02 8.35 12.84
CA ALA A 769 -12.92 7.38 11.76
C ALA A 769 -11.64 7.59 10.94
N GLY A 770 -10.89 6.52 10.69
CA GLY A 770 -9.60 6.57 9.99
C GLY A 770 -8.40 7.01 10.85
N HIS A 771 -8.62 7.44 12.09
CA HIS A 771 -7.54 7.90 12.97
C HIS A 771 -7.01 6.78 13.87
N ARG A 772 -5.68 6.73 14.04
CA ARG A 772 -5.01 5.84 15.00
C ARG A 772 -4.92 6.49 16.37
N GLU A 773 -4.75 7.81 16.45
CA GLU A 773 -4.62 8.53 17.70
C GLU A 773 -5.96 8.66 18.45
N SER A 774 -5.89 8.74 19.78
CA SER A 774 -7.03 9.05 20.62
C SER A 774 -6.74 10.24 21.52
N ALA A 775 -7.66 11.20 21.58
CA ALA A 775 -7.56 12.30 22.51
C ALA A 775 -7.98 11.86 23.91
N VAL A 776 -7.24 12.29 24.93
CA VAL A 776 -7.55 12.10 26.35
C VAL A 776 -7.71 13.47 27.01
N GLU A 777 -8.96 13.88 27.24
CA GLU A 777 -9.28 15.08 28.01
C GLU A 777 -9.37 14.73 29.50
N VAL A 778 -8.62 15.46 30.32
CA VAL A 778 -8.54 15.28 31.77
C VAL A 778 -9.06 16.51 32.49
N LEU A 779 -10.05 16.32 33.34
CA LEU A 779 -10.60 17.37 34.21
C LEU A 779 -10.46 16.96 35.68
N VAL A 780 -9.79 17.81 36.47
CA VAL A 780 -9.60 17.60 37.92
C VAL A 780 -10.50 18.56 38.72
N GLU A 781 -11.35 18.00 39.57
CA GLU A 781 -12.32 18.72 40.39
C GLU A 781 -12.24 18.32 41.88
N GLY A 782 -12.72 19.18 42.77
CA GLY A 782 -12.74 18.96 44.23
C GLY A 782 -11.59 19.63 45.00
N ALA A 783 -11.51 19.32 46.30
CA ALA A 783 -10.49 19.72 47.31
C ALA A 783 -10.26 21.24 47.56
N GLU A 784 -9.56 21.58 48.67
CA GLU A 784 -9.40 22.94 49.24
C GLU A 784 -8.57 23.93 48.39
N ASN A 785 -8.75 25.24 48.58
CA ASN A 785 -8.14 26.29 47.73
C ASN A 785 -6.71 26.62 48.19
N ASN A 786 -5.71 25.97 47.56
CA ASN A 786 -4.33 26.44 47.27
C ASN A 786 -3.35 25.29 46.95
N ASP A 787 -3.83 24.04 46.82
CA ASP A 787 -2.98 22.93 46.40
C ASP A 787 -2.39 23.19 44.99
N LEU A 788 -1.08 22.95 44.85
CA LEU A 788 -0.43 22.88 43.55
C LEU A 788 -0.78 21.55 42.89
N LEU A 789 -1.40 21.62 41.72
CA LEU A 789 -1.81 20.44 40.95
C LEU A 789 -0.96 20.27 39.70
N GLU A 790 -0.48 19.06 39.48
CA GLU A 790 0.20 18.65 38.26
C GLU A 790 -0.33 17.28 37.81
N LEU A 791 -0.25 16.99 36.52
CA LEU A 791 -0.72 15.74 35.93
C LEU A 791 0.46 14.95 35.38
N GLY A 792 0.62 13.75 35.90
CA GLY A 792 1.52 12.75 35.36
C GLY A 792 0.88 11.97 34.21
N ILE A 793 1.61 11.77 33.12
CA ILE A 793 1.24 10.87 32.01
C ILE A 793 2.32 9.81 31.90
N GLY A 794 1.94 8.52 31.97
CA GLY A 794 2.88 7.40 31.94
C GLY A 794 2.70 6.48 30.74
N LEU A 795 3.83 6.02 30.18
CA LEU A 795 3.93 4.91 29.22
C LEU A 795 4.58 3.72 29.91
N THR A 796 3.97 2.53 29.81
CA THR A 796 4.57 1.28 30.28
C THR A 796 5.95 1.08 29.66
N ARG A 797 6.94 0.68 30.47
CA ARG A 797 8.24 0.29 29.94
C ARG A 797 8.17 -1.07 29.25
N LEU A 798 8.62 -1.13 28.01
CA LEU A 798 8.71 -2.36 27.23
C LEU A 798 10.07 -3.03 27.43
N SER A 799 10.15 -4.32 27.09
CA SER A 799 11.44 -4.99 26.98
C SER A 799 12.19 -4.41 25.79
N HIS A 800 13.49 -4.17 25.94
CA HIS A 800 14.33 -3.62 24.85
C HIS A 800 13.75 -2.32 24.28
N GLN A 801 13.26 -1.46 25.17
CA GLN A 801 12.74 -0.17 24.73
C GLN A 801 13.86 0.80 24.39
N GLU A 802 13.66 1.48 23.28
CA GLU A 802 14.18 2.82 23.07
C GLU A 802 13.16 3.81 23.67
N TYR A 803 13.66 4.94 24.17
CA TYR A 803 12.83 5.98 24.77
C TYR A 803 13.35 7.35 24.36
N LEU A 804 12.44 8.17 23.84
CA LEU A 804 12.72 9.55 23.48
C LEU A 804 11.68 10.49 24.07
N LEU A 805 12.16 11.60 24.65
CA LEU A 805 11.35 12.71 25.10
C LEU A 805 11.79 13.99 24.40
N ASP A 806 10.88 14.59 23.63
CA ASP A 806 11.05 15.90 23.01
C ASP A 806 10.06 16.89 23.65
N PRO A 807 10.48 17.58 24.73
CA PRO A 807 9.58 18.49 25.45
C PRO A 807 9.27 19.77 24.65
N GLN A 808 10.05 20.08 23.60
CA GLN A 808 9.81 21.28 22.76
C GLN A 808 8.76 21.03 21.68
N ALA A 809 8.68 19.79 21.19
CA ALA A 809 7.59 19.34 20.34
C ALA A 809 6.37 18.88 21.15
N GLY A 810 6.57 18.50 22.42
CA GLY A 810 5.51 17.93 23.25
C GLY A 810 5.28 16.46 22.96
N VAL A 811 6.37 15.69 22.77
CA VAL A 811 6.33 14.28 22.36
C VAL A 811 7.07 13.41 23.38
N MET A 812 6.45 12.31 23.79
CA MET A 812 7.07 11.22 24.54
C MET A 812 6.82 9.90 23.78
N ALA A 813 7.90 9.22 23.41
CA ALA A 813 7.88 8.05 22.53
C ALA A 813 8.62 6.87 23.15
N VAL A 814 8.07 5.68 22.94
CA VAL A 814 8.67 4.38 23.30
C VAL A 814 8.54 3.47 22.10
N TRP A 815 9.61 2.77 21.75
CA TRP A 815 9.63 1.73 20.72
C TRP A 815 10.31 0.51 21.33
N GLY A 816 9.66 -0.66 21.34
CA GLY A 816 10.25 -1.83 22.00
C GLY A 816 9.41 -3.09 21.88
N THR A 817 9.89 -4.18 22.46
CA THR A 817 9.32 -5.52 22.32
C THR A 817 8.42 -5.87 23.49
N GLN A 818 7.23 -6.40 23.19
CA GLN A 818 6.33 -6.87 24.23
C GLN A 818 6.60 -8.32 24.65
N THR A 819 6.34 -9.26 23.73
CA THR A 819 6.71 -10.68 23.84
C THR A 819 7.12 -11.17 22.46
N PRO A 820 7.87 -12.27 22.33
CA PRO A 820 8.23 -12.80 21.01
C PRO A 820 7.02 -13.10 20.09
N ALA A 821 5.86 -13.41 20.66
CA ALA A 821 4.63 -13.66 19.91
C ALA A 821 3.94 -12.36 19.41
N ILE A 822 4.13 -11.25 20.11
CA ILE A 822 3.57 -9.94 19.75
C ILE A 822 4.56 -9.16 18.87
N GLY A 823 5.86 -9.21 19.18
CA GLY A 823 6.89 -8.43 18.49
C GLY A 823 7.03 -7.00 19.02
N ARG A 824 7.55 -6.10 18.17
CA ARG A 824 7.75 -4.68 18.49
C ARG A 824 6.43 -3.90 18.44
N ILE A 825 6.29 -2.98 19.38
CA ILE A 825 5.20 -2.00 19.44
C ILE A 825 5.75 -0.61 19.76
N GLY A 826 5.10 0.41 19.21
CA GLY A 826 5.32 1.81 19.55
C GLY A 826 4.25 2.30 20.51
N LEU A 827 4.64 3.01 21.57
CA LEU A 827 3.75 3.74 22.47
C LEU A 827 4.10 5.22 22.41
N GLY A 828 3.10 6.08 22.29
CA GLY A 828 3.29 7.51 22.11
C GLY A 828 2.30 8.35 22.92
N ALA A 829 2.79 9.45 23.47
CA ALA A 829 1.97 10.50 24.05
C ALA A 829 2.39 11.87 23.49
N VAL A 830 1.41 12.65 23.01
CA VAL A 830 1.60 13.99 22.48
C VAL A 830 0.85 14.99 23.37
N PHE A 831 1.53 16.00 23.88
CA PHE A 831 1.04 16.89 24.92
C PHE A 831 1.38 18.37 24.64
N PRO A 832 0.66 19.33 25.27
CA PRO A 832 0.98 20.75 25.11
C PRO A 832 2.37 21.07 25.68
N ALA A 833 3.32 21.40 24.79
CA ALA A 833 4.73 21.61 25.15
C ALA A 833 4.92 22.69 26.23
N GLU A 834 4.09 23.74 26.22
CA GLU A 834 4.16 24.83 27.20
C GLU A 834 3.71 24.44 28.61
N ARG A 835 3.12 23.25 28.76
CA ARG A 835 2.68 22.69 30.05
C ARG A 835 3.70 21.72 30.64
N PHE A 836 4.73 21.32 29.91
CA PHE A 836 5.75 20.41 30.42
C PHE A 836 6.49 20.98 31.64
N VAL A 837 6.63 20.17 32.69
CA VAL A 837 7.35 20.54 33.91
C VAL A 837 8.63 19.74 34.07
N ARG A 838 8.53 18.40 34.06
CA ARG A 838 9.64 17.47 34.32
C ARG A 838 9.30 16.04 33.91
N GLU A 839 10.32 15.19 33.87
CA GLU A 839 10.13 13.74 33.95
C GLU A 839 9.80 13.32 35.40
N GLY A 840 8.91 12.34 35.54
CA GLY A 840 8.55 11.72 36.81
C GLY A 840 9.29 10.41 37.03
N ASP A 841 9.49 10.04 38.29
CA ASP A 841 10.07 8.76 38.69
C ASP A 841 8.96 7.82 39.18
N VAL A 842 8.41 7.04 38.25
CA VAL A 842 7.40 6.02 38.53
C VAL A 842 7.95 4.65 38.11
N PRO A 843 8.06 3.67 39.02
CA PRO A 843 8.62 2.36 38.70
C PRO A 843 7.89 1.67 37.54
N GLY A 844 8.65 1.22 36.55
CA GLY A 844 8.12 0.49 35.39
C GLY A 844 7.48 1.38 34.31
N GLU A 845 7.58 2.71 34.43
CA GLU A 845 6.99 3.67 33.47
C GLU A 845 8.05 4.67 32.98
N ASN A 846 7.89 5.11 31.72
CA ASN A 846 8.41 6.39 31.27
C ASN A 846 7.32 7.42 31.53
N HIS A 847 7.63 8.52 32.21
CA HIS A 847 6.60 9.34 32.82
C HIS A 847 6.98 10.81 32.75
N ILE A 848 6.03 11.65 32.32
CA ILE A 848 6.17 13.11 32.30
C ILE A 848 5.17 13.76 33.24
N VAL A 849 5.46 14.98 33.69
CA VAL A 849 4.58 15.78 34.55
C VAL A 849 4.27 17.10 33.84
N LEU A 850 2.97 17.40 33.73
CA LEU A 850 2.42 18.60 33.13
C LEU A 850 1.77 19.49 34.18
N LYS A 851 1.88 20.80 33.99
CA LYS A 851 1.17 21.80 34.77
C LYS A 851 -0.31 21.78 34.39
N ILE A 852 -1.19 21.67 35.37
CA ILE A 852 -2.64 21.76 35.18
C ILE A 852 -3.27 22.83 36.08
N GLU A 853 -4.50 23.21 35.76
CA GLU A 853 -5.31 24.12 36.57
C GLU A 853 -6.60 23.41 37.00
N ARG A 854 -6.99 23.61 38.25
CA ARG A 854 -8.21 22.99 38.77
C ARG A 854 -9.43 23.47 38.00
N GLY A 855 -10.31 22.55 37.62
CA GLY A 855 -11.55 22.86 36.91
C GLY A 855 -11.34 23.30 35.45
N VAL A 856 -10.11 23.27 34.95
CA VAL A 856 -9.78 23.53 33.54
C VAL A 856 -9.34 22.21 32.92
N PRO A 857 -9.99 21.76 31.83
CA PRO A 857 -9.57 20.54 31.16
C PRO A 857 -8.20 20.73 30.49
N ILE A 858 -7.40 19.66 30.47
CA ILE A 858 -6.21 19.54 29.63
C ILE A 858 -6.40 18.35 28.70
N THR A 859 -5.97 18.48 27.45
CA THR A 859 -6.01 17.40 26.47
C THR A 859 -4.60 17.01 26.05
N TYR A 860 -4.34 15.72 26.01
CA TYR A 860 -3.19 15.12 25.33
C TYR A 860 -3.70 14.02 24.40
N PHE A 861 -2.84 13.53 23.51
CA PHE A 861 -3.17 12.47 22.58
C PHE A 861 -2.30 11.25 22.90
N ILE A 862 -2.90 10.07 22.76
CA ILE A 862 -2.20 8.80 22.80
C ILE A 862 -2.25 8.16 21.42
N GLN A 863 -1.18 7.45 21.07
CA GLN A 863 -1.12 6.66 19.85
C GLN A 863 -0.24 5.44 20.09
N ALA A 864 -0.59 4.32 19.49
CA ALA A 864 0.26 3.15 19.48
C ALA A 864 0.29 2.49 18.11
N LYS A 865 1.36 1.73 17.88
CA LYS A 865 1.64 1.06 16.61
C LYS A 865 2.08 -0.38 16.93
N TRP A 866 1.57 -1.34 16.17
CA TRP A 866 2.00 -2.74 16.25
C TRP A 866 2.64 -3.12 14.93
N GLN A 867 3.95 -3.38 14.93
CA GLN A 867 4.70 -3.58 13.68
C GLN A 867 4.10 -4.70 12.82
N ASN A 868 3.80 -5.86 13.42
CA ASN A 868 3.20 -6.99 12.70
C ASN A 868 1.74 -6.76 12.24
N GLY A 869 1.11 -5.67 12.70
CA GLY A 869 -0.22 -5.25 12.26
C GLY A 869 -0.20 -4.25 11.10
N LEU A 870 0.97 -3.73 10.74
CA LEU A 870 1.09 -2.83 9.61
C LEU A 870 0.81 -3.60 8.31
N GLN A 871 0.15 -2.93 7.37
CA GLN A 871 0.03 -3.41 6.00
C GLN A 871 1.43 -3.63 5.38
N TYR A 872 2.37 -2.75 5.72
CA TYR A 872 3.76 -2.75 5.31
C TYR A 872 4.67 -2.80 6.54
N PRO A 873 4.98 -3.99 7.09
CA PRO A 873 5.58 -4.14 8.41
C PRO A 873 7.12 -3.99 8.47
N VAL A 874 7.75 -3.40 7.45
CA VAL A 874 9.22 -3.41 7.31
C VAL A 874 9.88 -2.34 8.19
N ALA A 875 10.91 -2.80 8.91
CA ALA A 875 11.90 -2.13 9.79
C ALA A 875 11.62 -0.70 10.35
N PRO A 876 10.47 -0.40 11.01
CA PRO A 876 10.34 0.92 11.62
C PRO A 876 11.27 1.01 12.84
N VAL A 877 12.11 2.04 12.88
CA VAL A 877 12.94 2.39 14.05
C VAL A 877 12.29 3.49 14.89
N MET A 878 12.92 3.85 16.01
CA MET A 878 12.42 4.90 16.90
C MET A 878 12.27 6.24 16.16
N GLU A 879 13.17 6.55 15.24
CA GLU A 879 13.21 7.79 14.45
C GLU A 879 11.92 7.94 13.62
N ASN A 880 11.51 6.89 12.90
CA ASN A 880 10.26 6.91 12.14
C ASN A 880 9.05 7.11 13.07
N TRP A 881 9.04 6.44 14.23
CA TRP A 881 7.96 6.57 15.21
C TRP A 881 7.89 7.99 15.81
N VAL A 882 9.03 8.61 16.10
CA VAL A 882 9.10 9.97 16.61
C VAL A 882 8.70 10.98 15.54
N LYS A 883 9.05 10.77 14.26
CA LYS A 883 8.60 11.60 13.13
C LYS A 883 7.07 11.60 13.07
N GLU A 884 6.43 10.44 13.13
CA GLU A 884 4.96 10.29 13.15
C GLU A 884 4.33 11.08 14.31
N LEU A 885 4.86 10.95 15.53
CA LEU A 885 4.34 11.67 16.70
C LEU A 885 4.59 13.19 16.65
N ARG A 886 5.69 13.65 16.04
CA ARG A 886 5.97 15.07 15.83
C ARG A 886 5.01 15.71 14.82
N VAL A 887 4.67 15.00 13.74
CA VAL A 887 3.65 15.43 12.79
C VAL A 887 2.31 15.59 13.51
N LEU A 888 1.93 14.60 14.32
CA LEU A 888 0.73 14.68 15.16
C LEU A 888 0.77 15.89 16.11
N ALA A 889 1.92 16.14 16.76
CA ALA A 889 2.09 17.28 17.64
C ALA A 889 1.92 18.63 16.92
N GLY A 890 2.51 18.78 15.74
CA GLY A 890 2.36 19.98 14.90
C GLY A 890 0.91 20.22 14.49
N ALA A 891 0.16 19.15 14.20
CA ALA A 891 -1.25 19.23 13.81
C ALA A 891 -2.18 19.57 14.99
N LYS A 892 -1.98 18.97 16.17
CA LYS A 892 -2.89 19.14 17.33
C LYS A 892 -2.50 20.32 18.24
N PHE A 893 -1.22 20.71 18.26
CA PHE A 893 -0.69 21.81 19.07
C PHE A 893 0.17 22.77 18.22
N PRO A 894 -0.43 23.47 17.23
CA PRO A 894 0.29 24.41 16.38
C PRO A 894 0.89 25.56 17.22
N LYS A 895 2.14 25.93 16.91
CA LYS A 895 2.92 26.94 17.65
C LYS A 895 2.50 28.39 17.37
#